data_AF-A0A9P5R0P3-F1
#
_entry.id   AF-A0A9P5R0P3-F1
#
_cell.length_a   1.000
_cell.length_b   1.000
_cell.length_c   1.000
_cell.angle_alpha   90.00
_cell.angle_beta   90.00
_cell.angle_gamma   90.00
#
_symmetry.space_group_name_H-M   'P 1'
#
loop_
_entity.id
_entity.type
_entity.pdbx_description
1 polymer ?
#
loop_
_entity_poly.entity_id
_entity_poly.type
_entity_poly.pdbx_seq_one_letter_code
_entity_poly.pdbx_strand_id
1 'polypeptide(L)'
;MLANLRFFSTLRPLSKVVEPEPFSIYIHWPYCSSKCTYCNFNKYVDPNIDHERMERSLITELETELAFWGLDQKTRPVRSVYFGGGTPSLAKPSMFLTILNTLDRVCGLTNHTEITMEGNPSSTTSVKTLKLLRDIGINRYSLGVQSFQNRILTELGRDHTPSSALRSLLDARSVWPGKVSMDLIMGHSGQTLADWKRELRFTLDVVDDHLSLYHLTAEPGTALYRDVAQGSITLPDSELAADMYEAMIEMTEEAGFEHYEVSNFARNYAYSQHNSGHWHGVEYLGIGPGAHGRVRDPKSRKHIRTFNIRDPAGWMQQCTESGTGRTVAIDLEETMQELVALGMRTKKGVELERFKKLTGQDLREVSPKKRAADGTGFVAPSLKKSKSSGSLLDLSLATPASNPGRVYVFGTGDCAQLGLGEDVLLRKKPANLTVLNDKNIVDIAAGGMHNMALTQEGKLWSWGVNDQRTLGRSGDEYTPMPVEGLEDVKIVKVACSDSLTVALTDDGQVYTWGTFRSAEGILGHSKEKEVQELPTIVQGLKGIVDIATGTDHVLALASTGRVFSWGNGQQMQLGRRIVARRMLNGLTPESIGAKKGLIKVGAGSYHSFAIDKNGKALAWGLNTYGQCGNDDPNKDNIPTVAPISALKDHDFADIQGGEHHTIALTKDGNLYGFGRSDSHQLGLGYTEEPGLEDSSSHKKAIRHPTLIPGLPSIQSISVGGNHTLALSKDGDVYAWGFGEMLACGNGLEVDVEKPLKLTGQQIENRRILKVAAGGQHSVILVSKEQ
;
A
#
# COMPACT_ATOMS: atom_id res chain seq x y z
N MET A 1 -15.01 -47.19 18.68
CA MET A 1 -16.36 -46.86 19.19
C MET A 1 -16.79 -45.54 18.56
N LEU A 2 -17.24 -45.61 17.31
CA LEU A 2 -17.94 -44.55 16.59
C LEU A 2 -19.23 -45.21 16.12
N ALA A 3 -20.34 -44.96 16.82
CA ALA A 3 -21.69 -45.24 16.35
C ALA A 3 -22.70 -44.68 17.36
N ASN A 4 -23.83 -44.21 16.80
CA ASN A 4 -25.13 -43.99 17.44
C ASN A 4 -25.36 -42.64 18.13
N LEU A 5 -25.96 -41.71 17.39
CA LEU A 5 -27.44 -41.60 17.39
C LEU A 5 -27.89 -40.61 16.30
N ARG A 6 -28.52 -41.14 15.25
CA ARG A 6 -29.44 -40.41 14.36
C ARG A 6 -30.87 -40.65 14.84
N PHE A 7 -31.73 -39.69 14.51
CA PHE A 7 -33.20 -39.63 14.58
C PHE A 7 -33.81 -38.95 15.82
N PHE A 8 -34.31 -37.72 15.62
CA PHE A 8 -35.75 -37.48 15.42
C PHE A 8 -35.97 -36.27 14.50
N SER A 9 -36.51 -36.54 13.31
CA SER A 9 -37.07 -35.56 12.38
C SER A 9 -38.59 -35.66 12.43
N THR A 10 -39.25 -34.80 13.20
CA THR A 10 -40.67 -34.43 13.03
C THR A 10 -41.02 -33.29 14.00
N LEU A 11 -40.53 -32.09 13.73
CA LEU A 11 -41.21 -30.87 14.19
C LEU A 11 -41.57 -30.07 12.93
N ARG A 12 -42.87 -29.83 12.77
CA ARG A 12 -43.39 -28.86 11.78
C ARG A 12 -42.58 -27.57 11.90
N PRO A 13 -42.30 -26.84 10.80
CA PRO A 13 -41.67 -25.55 10.93
C PRO A 13 -42.62 -24.67 11.75
N LEU A 14 -42.27 -24.42 13.02
CA LEU A 14 -42.75 -23.25 13.73
C LEU A 14 -42.44 -22.09 12.79
N SER A 15 -43.48 -21.45 12.27
CA SER A 15 -43.36 -20.19 11.56
C SER A 15 -42.39 -19.33 12.37
N LYS A 16 -41.20 -19.06 11.82
CA LYS A 16 -40.24 -18.17 12.46
C LYS A 16 -40.98 -16.86 12.71
N VAL A 17 -41.36 -16.62 13.97
CA VAL A 17 -41.73 -15.29 14.41
C VAL A 17 -40.47 -14.48 14.16
N VAL A 18 -40.47 -13.69 13.08
CA VAL A 18 -39.35 -12.80 12.77
C VAL A 18 -39.43 -11.71 13.83
N GLU A 19 -38.61 -11.82 14.87
CA GLU A 19 -38.52 -10.78 15.88
C GLU A 19 -38.13 -9.46 15.22
N PRO A 20 -38.76 -8.35 15.61
CA PRO A 20 -38.48 -7.06 15.01
C PRO A 20 -37.03 -6.64 15.33
N GLU A 21 -36.31 -6.21 14.29
CA GLU A 21 -34.91 -5.82 14.41
C GLU A 21 -34.73 -4.67 15.43
N PRO A 22 -33.79 -4.74 16.39
CA PRO A 22 -33.63 -3.70 17.40
C PRO A 22 -33.12 -2.38 16.80
N PHE A 23 -33.29 -1.27 17.52
CA PHE A 23 -32.81 0.06 17.12
C PHE A 23 -31.91 0.68 18.20
N SER A 24 -31.11 1.69 17.85
CA SER A 24 -30.23 2.39 18.79
C SER A 24 -30.67 3.84 19.03
N ILE A 25 -30.14 4.46 20.08
CA ILE A 25 -30.44 5.85 20.42
C ILE A 25 -29.11 6.56 20.68
N TYR A 26 -28.89 7.68 20.01
CA TYR A 26 -27.77 8.58 20.22
C TYR A 26 -28.28 9.88 20.85
N ILE A 27 -27.67 10.26 21.97
CA ILE A 27 -28.02 11.46 22.72
C ILE A 27 -26.82 12.39 22.73
N HIS A 28 -26.99 13.54 22.10
CA HIS A 28 -25.94 14.52 21.90
C HIS A 28 -25.92 15.55 23.02
N TRP A 29 -24.82 15.57 23.77
CA TRP A 29 -24.48 16.65 24.69
C TRP A 29 -23.47 17.60 24.03
N PRO A 30 -23.81 18.87 23.75
CA PRO A 30 -22.98 19.73 22.89
C PRO A 30 -21.85 20.44 23.64
N TYR A 31 -21.82 20.44 24.98
CA TYR A 31 -20.94 21.33 25.73
C TYR A 31 -19.59 20.69 26.11
N CYS A 32 -18.51 21.48 26.01
CA CYS A 32 -17.15 21.16 26.45
C CYS A 32 -16.62 22.23 27.41
N SER A 33 -15.65 21.86 28.26
CA SER A 33 -14.90 22.80 29.10
C SER A 33 -13.97 23.70 28.27
N SER A 34 -13.39 23.16 27.20
CA SER A 34 -12.46 23.86 26.30
C SER A 34 -12.58 23.32 24.87
N LYS A 35 -12.00 24.05 23.91
CA LYS A 35 -11.96 23.62 22.49
C LYS A 35 -10.60 22.98 22.16
N CYS A 36 -10.56 21.66 22.00
CA CYS A 36 -9.40 20.97 21.43
C CYS A 36 -9.10 21.50 20.01
N THR A 37 -7.81 21.63 19.68
CA THR A 37 -7.32 22.32 18.46
C THR A 37 -7.72 21.64 17.16
N TYR A 38 -7.91 20.31 17.18
CA TYR A 38 -8.20 19.45 16.03
C TYR A 38 -9.69 19.14 15.82
N CYS A 39 -10.53 19.41 16.82
CA CYS A 39 -11.83 18.77 16.89
C CYS A 39 -12.91 19.58 16.15
N ASN A 40 -13.47 18.98 15.09
CA ASN A 40 -14.48 19.55 14.19
C ASN A 40 -15.93 19.10 14.52
N PHE A 41 -16.15 18.53 15.70
CA PHE A 41 -17.49 18.09 16.14
C PHE A 41 -18.40 19.29 16.47
N ASN A 42 -19.73 19.06 16.44
CA ASN A 42 -20.72 20.04 16.87
C ASN A 42 -20.63 20.26 18.38
N LYS A 43 -19.89 21.29 18.81
CA LYS A 43 -19.58 21.51 20.22
C LYS A 43 -19.44 22.98 20.59
N TYR A 44 -19.74 23.29 21.84
CA TYR A 44 -19.87 24.64 22.37
C TYR A 44 -19.14 24.75 23.71
N VAL A 45 -18.54 25.90 23.98
CA VAL A 45 -17.98 26.24 25.30
C VAL A 45 -18.84 27.37 25.84
N ASP A 46 -19.62 27.05 26.86
CA ASP A 46 -20.54 27.98 27.51
C ASP A 46 -20.40 27.82 29.04
N PRO A 47 -19.99 28.87 29.77
CA PRO A 47 -19.89 28.81 31.23
C PRO A 47 -21.26 28.86 31.94
N ASN A 48 -22.34 29.22 31.24
CA ASN A 48 -23.67 29.48 31.83
C ASN A 48 -24.75 28.55 31.27
N ILE A 49 -24.49 27.24 31.28
CA ILE A 49 -25.41 26.24 30.73
C ILE A 49 -26.71 26.19 31.56
N ASP A 50 -27.85 26.42 30.89
CA ASP A 50 -29.17 26.15 31.46
C ASP A 50 -29.45 24.63 31.46
N HIS A 51 -28.94 23.95 32.49
CA HIS A 51 -29.06 22.50 32.63
C HIS A 51 -30.52 22.02 32.70
N GLU A 52 -31.42 22.79 33.31
CA GLU A 52 -32.82 22.40 33.49
C GLU A 52 -33.61 22.52 32.18
N ARG A 53 -33.35 23.57 31.39
CA ARG A 53 -33.94 23.68 30.05
C ARG A 53 -33.38 22.61 29.13
N MET A 54 -32.07 22.35 29.16
CA MET A 54 -31.45 21.30 28.35
C MET A 54 -32.04 19.91 28.67
N GLU A 55 -32.15 19.55 29.94
CA GLU A 55 -32.75 18.27 30.37
C GLU A 55 -34.20 18.17 29.90
N ARG A 56 -35.02 19.20 30.12
CA ARG A 56 -36.42 19.21 29.65
C ARG A 56 -36.52 19.08 28.14
N SER A 57 -35.74 19.83 27.37
CA SER A 57 -35.76 19.75 25.91
C SER A 57 -35.35 18.37 25.39
N LEU A 58 -34.35 17.72 26.00
CA LEU A 58 -33.93 16.36 25.63
C LEU A 58 -35.05 15.35 25.87
N ILE A 59 -35.74 15.45 27.01
CA ILE A 59 -36.87 14.57 27.33
C ILE A 59 -38.05 14.81 26.39
N THR A 60 -38.42 16.08 26.15
CA THR A 60 -39.50 16.44 25.22
C THR A 60 -39.23 15.90 23.83
N GLU A 61 -38.01 16.09 23.30
CA GLU A 61 -37.64 15.57 21.98
C GLU A 61 -37.65 14.04 21.95
N LEU A 62 -37.09 13.40 22.98
CA LEU A 62 -37.07 11.95 23.07
C LEU A 62 -38.49 11.35 23.04
N GLU A 63 -39.39 11.85 23.87
CA GLU A 63 -40.79 11.37 23.91
C GLU A 63 -41.51 11.64 22.58
N THR A 64 -41.32 12.83 22.02
CA THR A 64 -41.93 13.24 20.74
C THR A 64 -41.46 12.35 19.59
N GLU A 65 -40.16 12.09 19.49
CA GLU A 65 -39.58 11.28 18.42
C GLU A 65 -39.96 9.81 18.57
N LEU A 66 -39.92 9.24 19.77
CA LEU A 66 -40.34 7.85 20.01
C LEU A 66 -41.80 7.65 19.61
N ALA A 67 -42.69 8.57 20.01
CA ALA A 67 -44.09 8.54 19.63
C ALA A 67 -44.29 8.70 18.12
N PHE A 68 -43.58 9.65 17.49
CA PHE A 68 -43.67 9.92 16.05
C PHE A 68 -43.26 8.71 15.20
N TRP A 69 -42.17 8.03 15.58
CA TRP A 69 -41.65 6.87 14.85
C TRP A 69 -42.33 5.54 15.25
N GLY A 70 -43.21 5.54 16.26
CA GLY A 70 -43.87 4.34 16.77
C GLY A 70 -42.90 3.36 17.42
N LEU A 71 -41.89 3.87 18.13
CA LEU A 71 -40.86 3.09 18.80
C LEU A 71 -41.23 2.91 20.29
N ASP A 72 -41.69 1.71 20.64
CA ASP A 72 -42.10 1.35 22.00
C ASP A 72 -41.76 -0.11 22.33
N GLN A 73 -42.01 -0.50 23.58
CA GLN A 73 -41.74 -1.85 24.11
C GLN A 73 -42.44 -2.99 23.35
N LYS A 74 -43.54 -2.71 22.62
CA LYS A 74 -44.29 -3.71 21.85
C LYS A 74 -43.81 -3.79 20.41
N THR A 75 -43.16 -2.75 19.90
CA THR A 75 -42.76 -2.68 18.49
C THR A 75 -41.35 -3.18 18.27
N ARG A 76 -40.35 -2.72 19.03
CA ARG A 76 -38.92 -3.04 18.78
C ARG A 76 -38.05 -2.90 20.04
N PRO A 77 -37.13 -3.84 20.33
CA PRO A 77 -36.20 -3.69 21.45
C PRO A 77 -35.11 -2.64 21.20
N VAL A 78 -34.61 -2.02 22.28
CA VAL A 78 -33.48 -1.08 22.24
C VAL A 78 -32.15 -1.84 22.28
N ARG A 79 -31.37 -1.72 21.20
CA ARG A 79 -30.02 -2.28 21.08
C ARG A 79 -29.02 -1.55 21.98
N SER A 80 -28.98 -0.23 21.86
CA SER A 80 -28.00 0.59 22.57
C SER A 80 -28.46 2.03 22.76
N VAL A 81 -27.97 2.65 23.83
CA VAL A 81 -28.08 4.09 24.12
C VAL A 81 -26.66 4.63 24.23
N TYR A 82 -26.36 5.72 23.51
CA TYR A 82 -25.02 6.30 23.50
C TYR A 82 -25.09 7.80 23.81
N PHE A 83 -24.49 8.19 24.92
CA PHE A 83 -24.30 9.58 25.30
C PHE A 83 -22.95 10.07 24.77
N GLY A 84 -22.98 10.94 23.75
CA GLY A 84 -21.77 11.45 23.10
C GLY A 84 -21.85 12.92 22.74
N GLY A 85 -20.83 13.42 22.05
CA GLY A 85 -20.82 14.78 21.49
C GLY A 85 -19.63 15.61 21.96
N GLY A 86 -19.92 16.68 22.70
CA GLY A 86 -18.91 17.47 23.40
C GLY A 86 -18.31 16.68 24.55
N THR A 87 -18.79 16.88 25.78
CA THR A 87 -18.31 16.12 26.95
C THR A 87 -19.48 15.74 27.86
N PRO A 88 -20.17 14.61 27.59
CA PRO A 88 -21.33 14.17 28.37
C PRO A 88 -21.07 14.10 29.88
N SER A 89 -19.87 13.68 30.28
CA SER A 89 -19.44 13.67 31.69
C SER A 89 -19.46 15.04 32.42
N LEU A 90 -19.72 16.17 31.73
CA LEU A 90 -20.01 17.47 32.35
C LEU A 90 -21.49 17.64 32.76
N ALA A 91 -22.39 16.81 32.23
CA ALA A 91 -23.81 16.88 32.56
C ALA A 91 -24.10 16.38 33.98
N LYS A 92 -25.19 16.87 34.57
CA LYS A 92 -25.64 16.42 35.90
C LYS A 92 -26.08 14.95 35.82
N PRO A 93 -25.68 14.08 36.78
CA PRO A 93 -26.11 12.68 36.78
C PRO A 93 -27.64 12.47 36.74
N SER A 94 -28.41 13.41 37.29
CA SER A 94 -29.88 13.39 37.24
C SER A 94 -30.42 13.30 35.81
N MET A 95 -29.78 13.95 34.85
CA MET A 95 -30.20 13.94 33.44
C MET A 95 -30.19 12.52 32.86
N PHE A 96 -29.12 11.76 33.09
CA PHE A 96 -29.02 10.39 32.60
C PHE A 96 -30.08 9.50 33.24
N LEU A 97 -30.34 9.68 34.54
CA LEU A 97 -31.39 8.96 35.25
C LEU A 97 -32.77 9.27 34.66
N THR A 98 -33.10 10.55 34.44
CA THR A 98 -34.38 10.96 33.85
C THR A 98 -34.56 10.37 32.45
N ILE A 99 -33.52 10.45 31.61
CA ILE A 99 -33.55 9.91 30.23
C ILE A 99 -33.74 8.39 30.25
N LEU A 100 -32.93 7.65 31.02
CA LEU A 100 -32.99 6.19 31.05
C LEU A 100 -34.31 5.69 31.63
N ASN A 101 -34.86 6.36 32.66
CA ASN A 101 -36.20 6.04 33.18
C ASN A 101 -37.29 6.28 32.13
N THR A 102 -37.20 7.36 31.35
CA THR A 102 -38.12 7.63 30.24
C THR A 102 -38.03 6.54 29.17
N LEU A 103 -36.82 6.14 28.79
CA LEU A 103 -36.60 5.06 27.82
C LEU A 103 -37.09 3.72 28.33
N ASP A 104 -36.86 3.39 29.59
CA ASP A 104 -37.32 2.13 30.17
C ASP A 104 -38.85 2.08 30.22
N ARG A 105 -39.50 3.18 30.64
CA ARG A 105 -40.96 3.30 30.66
C ARG A 105 -41.60 3.16 29.26
N VAL A 106 -40.98 3.72 28.23
CA VAL A 106 -41.56 3.73 26.86
C VAL A 106 -41.16 2.49 26.05
N CYS A 107 -39.89 2.10 26.11
CA CYS A 107 -39.29 1.08 25.25
C CYS A 107 -38.92 -0.22 25.96
N GLY A 108 -38.89 -0.26 27.30
CA GLY A 108 -38.49 -1.44 28.09
C GLY A 108 -37.01 -1.79 27.89
N LEU A 109 -36.12 -1.14 28.66
CA LEU A 109 -34.69 -1.41 28.57
C LEU A 109 -34.40 -2.80 29.15
N THR A 110 -33.46 -3.51 28.54
CA THR A 110 -33.10 -4.86 28.98
C THR A 110 -31.66 -4.90 29.47
N ASN A 111 -31.30 -5.94 30.22
CA ASN A 111 -29.91 -6.20 30.61
C ASN A 111 -28.96 -6.42 29.42
N HIS A 112 -29.49 -6.61 28.21
CA HIS A 112 -28.72 -6.75 26.98
C HIS A 112 -28.48 -5.41 26.26
N THR A 113 -29.14 -4.33 26.68
CA THR A 113 -28.98 -3.00 26.08
C THR A 113 -27.63 -2.40 26.50
N GLU A 114 -26.78 -2.09 25.52
CA GLU A 114 -25.53 -1.36 25.77
C GLU A 114 -25.84 0.12 26.05
N ILE A 115 -25.41 0.64 27.19
CA ILE A 115 -25.56 2.05 27.58
C ILE A 115 -24.15 2.63 27.75
N THR A 116 -23.69 3.31 26.70
CA THR A 116 -22.33 3.88 26.62
C THR A 116 -22.35 5.38 26.91
N MET A 117 -21.32 5.87 27.61
CA MET A 117 -21.10 7.30 27.80
C MET A 117 -19.65 7.70 27.51
N GLU A 118 -19.48 8.84 26.84
CA GLU A 118 -18.18 9.47 26.62
C GLU A 118 -17.70 10.32 27.81
N GLY A 119 -16.41 10.19 28.11
CA GLY A 119 -15.73 10.83 29.22
C GLY A 119 -14.49 11.62 28.79
N ASN A 120 -14.23 12.72 29.51
CA ASN A 120 -12.94 13.41 29.48
C ASN A 120 -12.23 13.17 30.82
N PRO A 121 -10.90 12.95 30.87
CA PRO A 121 -10.21 12.78 32.15
C PRO A 121 -10.42 13.93 33.14
N SER A 122 -10.49 15.18 32.68
CA SER A 122 -10.68 16.35 33.56
C SER A 122 -12.07 16.42 34.23
N SER A 123 -13.11 15.92 33.56
CA SER A 123 -14.49 15.87 34.09
C SER A 123 -14.81 14.56 34.80
N THR A 124 -13.93 13.55 34.68
CA THR A 124 -14.03 12.28 35.42
C THR A 124 -13.48 12.47 36.83
N THR A 125 -14.29 13.04 37.71
CA THR A 125 -13.81 13.64 38.97
C THR A 125 -13.59 12.66 40.14
N SER A 126 -14.26 11.49 40.17
CA SER A 126 -14.02 10.48 41.21
C SER A 126 -14.64 9.10 40.91
N VAL A 127 -14.07 8.04 41.52
CA VAL A 127 -14.67 6.69 41.55
C VAL A 127 -16.10 6.71 42.12
N LYS A 128 -16.42 7.62 43.05
CA LYS A 128 -17.78 7.77 43.60
C LYS A 128 -18.77 8.22 42.52
N THR A 129 -18.38 9.21 41.70
CA THR A 129 -19.18 9.68 40.57
C THR A 129 -19.36 8.58 39.53
N LEU A 130 -18.30 7.84 39.21
CA LEU A 130 -18.38 6.72 38.26
C LEU A 130 -19.31 5.60 38.75
N LYS A 131 -19.25 5.25 40.04
CA LYS A 131 -20.18 4.29 40.66
C LYS A 131 -21.63 4.78 40.59
N LEU A 132 -21.88 6.06 40.85
CA LEU A 132 -23.21 6.65 40.70
C LEU A 132 -23.73 6.50 39.25
N LEU A 133 -22.89 6.77 38.25
CA LEU A 133 -23.26 6.61 36.83
C LEU A 133 -23.56 5.15 36.47
N ARG A 134 -22.77 4.21 37.01
CA ARG A 134 -23.05 2.78 36.88
C ARG A 134 -24.39 2.41 37.50
N ASP A 135 -24.66 2.90 38.71
CA ASP A 135 -25.90 2.61 39.45
C ASP A 135 -27.13 3.24 38.77
N ILE A 136 -26.96 4.32 38.00
CA ILE A 136 -27.98 4.90 37.12
C ILE A 136 -28.28 4.00 35.91
N GLY A 137 -27.33 3.16 35.48
CA GLY A 137 -27.52 2.21 34.38
C GLY A 137 -26.45 2.29 33.27
N ILE A 138 -25.49 3.21 33.35
CA ILE A 138 -24.36 3.23 32.41
C ILE A 138 -23.55 1.94 32.57
N ASN A 139 -23.34 1.20 31.48
CA ASN A 139 -22.67 -0.10 31.53
C ASN A 139 -21.44 -0.21 30.60
N ARG A 140 -21.09 0.87 29.89
CA ARG A 140 -19.87 1.03 29.10
C ARG A 140 -19.38 2.47 29.14
N TYR A 141 -18.06 2.67 29.18
CA TYR A 141 -17.47 4.01 29.27
C TYR A 141 -16.38 4.20 28.22
N SER A 142 -16.42 5.30 27.45
CA SER A 142 -15.39 5.63 26.45
C SER A 142 -14.60 6.86 26.89
N LEU A 143 -13.29 6.74 27.09
CA LEU A 143 -12.45 7.80 27.62
C LEU A 143 -11.54 8.38 26.54
N GLY A 144 -11.69 9.68 26.26
CA GLY A 144 -10.83 10.39 25.33
C GLY A 144 -9.46 10.72 25.93
N VAL A 145 -8.46 9.86 25.79
CA VAL A 145 -7.11 10.11 26.34
C VAL A 145 -6.25 10.91 25.37
N GLN A 146 -6.30 10.55 24.10
CA GLN A 146 -5.60 11.11 22.95
C GLN A 146 -4.09 10.89 22.95
N SER A 147 -3.41 11.15 24.08
CA SER A 147 -1.98 10.88 24.24
C SER A 147 -1.60 10.78 25.73
N PHE A 148 -0.52 10.06 26.03
CA PHE A 148 0.18 10.04 27.30
C PHE A 148 1.43 10.93 27.30
N GLN A 149 1.55 11.88 26.37
CA GLN A 149 2.65 12.84 26.30
C GLN A 149 2.17 14.27 26.54
N ASN A 150 2.74 14.95 27.54
CA ASN A 150 2.36 16.33 27.92
C ASN A 150 2.45 17.32 26.76
N ARG A 151 3.51 17.21 25.95
CA ARG A 151 3.71 18.08 24.78
C ARG A 151 2.52 17.96 23.82
N ILE A 152 2.19 16.73 23.43
CA ILE A 152 1.09 16.44 22.50
C ILE A 152 -0.25 16.90 23.07
N LEU A 153 -0.53 16.61 24.34
CA LEU A 153 -1.78 17.06 24.98
C LEU A 153 -1.93 18.59 24.96
N THR A 154 -0.82 19.32 25.15
CA THR A 154 -0.80 20.79 25.07
C THR A 154 -1.09 21.26 23.64
N GLU A 155 -0.44 20.69 22.63
CA GLU A 155 -0.68 20.98 21.21
C GLU A 155 -2.13 20.67 20.79
N LEU A 156 -2.72 19.61 21.34
CA LEU A 156 -4.10 19.22 21.09
C LEU A 156 -5.13 20.09 21.86
N GLY A 157 -4.68 20.97 22.75
CA GLY A 157 -5.54 21.81 23.60
C GLY A 157 -6.35 21.00 24.63
N ARG A 158 -5.78 19.90 25.14
CA ARG A 158 -6.40 19.05 26.17
C ARG A 158 -6.16 19.65 27.56
N ASP A 159 -7.16 19.51 28.43
CA ASP A 159 -7.20 20.09 29.78
C ASP A 159 -6.77 19.09 30.87
N HIS A 160 -6.07 18.02 30.48
CA HIS A 160 -5.62 16.95 31.37
C HIS A 160 -4.13 16.64 31.17
N THR A 161 -3.55 15.94 32.14
CA THR A 161 -2.18 15.41 32.09
C THR A 161 -2.17 13.90 31.85
N PRO A 162 -1.04 13.29 31.42
CA PRO A 162 -0.91 11.84 31.30
C PRO A 162 -1.22 11.11 32.60
N SER A 163 -0.80 11.66 33.74
CA SER A 163 -1.06 11.06 35.07
C SER A 163 -2.54 11.09 35.42
N SER A 164 -3.24 12.21 35.15
CA SER A 164 -4.69 12.26 35.38
C SER A 164 -5.44 11.36 34.40
N ALA A 165 -5.01 11.26 33.14
CA ALA A 165 -5.61 10.35 32.17
C ALA A 165 -5.48 8.88 32.58
N LEU A 166 -4.28 8.46 33.00
CA LEU A 166 -4.04 7.10 33.50
C LEU A 166 -4.90 6.81 34.73
N ARG A 167 -4.97 7.76 35.67
CA ARG A 167 -5.81 7.59 36.87
C ARG A 167 -7.29 7.44 36.50
N SER A 168 -7.82 8.29 35.63
CA SER A 168 -9.22 8.21 35.18
C SER A 168 -9.52 6.88 34.47
N LEU A 169 -8.57 6.37 33.66
CA LEU A 169 -8.68 5.06 33.01
C LEU A 169 -8.76 3.92 34.04
N LEU A 170 -7.84 3.90 35.01
CA LEU A 170 -7.82 2.86 36.05
C LEU A 170 -9.07 2.92 36.93
N ASP A 171 -9.51 4.13 37.30
CA ASP A 171 -10.74 4.34 38.05
C ASP A 171 -11.96 3.83 37.27
N ALA A 172 -12.06 4.12 35.97
CA ALA A 172 -13.13 3.59 35.11
C ALA A 172 -13.08 2.07 34.98
N ARG A 173 -11.91 1.47 34.80
CA ARG A 173 -11.72 0.01 34.72
C ARG A 173 -12.15 -0.69 36.01
N SER A 174 -11.96 -0.04 37.16
CA SER A 174 -12.43 -0.57 38.45
C SER A 174 -13.97 -0.63 38.57
N VAL A 175 -14.68 0.20 37.79
CA VAL A 175 -16.15 0.29 37.81
C VAL A 175 -16.78 -0.57 36.70
N TRP A 176 -16.18 -0.61 35.51
CA TRP A 176 -16.66 -1.33 34.33
C TRP A 176 -15.59 -2.23 33.71
N PRO A 177 -15.13 -3.29 34.41
CA PRO A 177 -14.08 -4.17 33.91
C PRO A 177 -14.47 -4.84 32.58
N GLY A 178 -13.57 -4.79 31.60
CA GLY A 178 -13.78 -5.30 30.23
C GLY A 178 -14.72 -4.44 29.37
N LYS A 179 -15.14 -3.26 29.86
CA LYS A 179 -16.14 -2.40 29.23
C LYS A 179 -15.71 -0.93 29.19
N VAL A 180 -14.42 -0.65 29.33
CA VAL A 180 -13.85 0.68 29.09
C VAL A 180 -13.18 0.72 27.72
N SER A 181 -13.52 1.74 26.93
CA SER A 181 -12.82 2.10 25.70
C SER A 181 -11.84 3.24 25.98
N MET A 182 -10.69 3.20 25.34
CA MET A 182 -9.71 4.29 25.36
C MET A 182 -9.44 4.80 23.95
N ASP A 183 -9.53 6.11 23.77
CA ASP A 183 -9.28 6.76 22.49
C ASP A 183 -7.88 7.39 22.48
N LEU A 184 -7.07 7.07 21.45
CA LEU A 184 -5.76 7.66 21.18
C LEU A 184 -5.70 8.23 19.76
N ILE A 185 -4.78 9.17 19.57
CA ILE A 185 -4.50 9.76 18.26
C ILE A 185 -3.02 9.53 17.94
N MET A 186 -2.70 9.19 16.70
CA MET A 186 -1.35 9.15 16.13
C MET A 186 -1.19 10.22 15.04
N GLY A 187 0.03 10.44 14.56
CA GLY A 187 0.30 11.39 13.48
C GLY A 187 0.53 12.81 13.97
N HIS A 188 1.07 12.97 15.17
CA HIS A 188 1.34 14.29 15.75
C HIS A 188 2.57 14.96 15.14
N SER A 189 2.67 16.28 15.32
CA SER A 189 3.79 17.03 14.77
C SER A 189 5.13 16.60 15.39
N GLY A 190 6.08 16.25 14.52
CA GLY A 190 7.39 15.74 14.94
C GLY A 190 7.36 14.35 15.58
N GLN A 191 6.22 13.65 15.59
CA GLN A 191 6.14 12.30 16.13
C GLN A 191 6.91 11.33 15.23
N THR A 192 7.86 10.59 15.79
CA THR A 192 8.56 9.53 15.06
C THR A 192 7.83 8.18 15.19
N LEU A 193 8.15 7.23 14.31
CA LEU A 193 7.65 5.86 14.43
C LEU A 193 8.05 5.22 15.77
N ALA A 194 9.24 5.54 16.29
CA ALA A 194 9.72 5.03 17.57
C ALA A 194 8.92 5.60 18.76
N ASP A 195 8.56 6.88 18.71
CA ASP A 195 7.73 7.51 19.74
C ASP A 195 6.33 6.90 19.75
N TRP A 196 5.74 6.72 18.56
CA TRP A 196 4.44 6.07 18.41
C TRP A 196 4.44 4.64 18.97
N LYS A 197 5.42 3.81 18.58
CA LYS A 197 5.55 2.44 19.11
C LYS A 197 5.69 2.41 20.63
N ARG A 198 6.41 3.36 21.22
CA ARG A 198 6.61 3.43 22.69
C ARG A 198 5.30 3.75 23.42
N GLU A 199 4.57 4.75 22.92
CA GLU A 199 3.28 5.15 23.49
C GLU A 199 2.20 4.09 23.30
N LEU A 200 2.18 3.43 22.14
CA LEU A 200 1.28 2.32 21.87
C LEU A 200 1.56 1.11 22.77
N ARG A 201 2.84 0.79 23.03
CA ARG A 201 3.19 -0.29 23.97
C ARG A 201 2.65 0.01 25.38
N PHE A 202 2.91 1.21 25.88
CA PHE A 202 2.37 1.63 27.18
C PHE A 202 0.84 1.57 27.21
N THR A 203 0.20 2.02 26.12
CA THR A 203 -1.25 1.96 25.94
C THR A 203 -1.78 0.53 26.06
N LEU A 204 -1.15 -0.44 25.40
CA LEU A 204 -1.55 -1.85 25.42
C LEU A 204 -1.41 -2.48 26.81
N ASP A 205 -0.47 -2.01 27.63
CA ASP A 205 -0.28 -2.47 29.01
C ASP A 205 -1.40 -1.98 29.95
N VAL A 206 -1.98 -0.80 29.68
CA VAL A 206 -2.93 -0.15 30.60
C VAL A 206 -4.38 -0.17 30.13
N VAL A 207 -4.63 -0.38 28.84
CA VAL A 207 -5.99 -0.43 28.30
C VAL A 207 -6.75 -1.68 28.79
N ASP A 208 -8.07 -1.56 28.74
CA ASP A 208 -9.01 -2.65 28.99
C ASP A 208 -9.17 -3.53 27.73
N ASP A 209 -10.40 -3.82 27.30
CA ASP A 209 -10.66 -4.72 26.17
C ASP A 209 -11.09 -4.00 24.87
N HIS A 210 -11.11 -2.67 24.84
CA HIS A 210 -11.45 -1.88 23.66
C HIS A 210 -10.57 -0.64 23.48
N LEU A 211 -10.14 -0.40 22.25
CA LEU A 211 -9.31 0.73 21.81
C LEU A 211 -9.91 1.40 20.58
N SER A 212 -9.89 2.73 20.57
CA SER A 212 -10.10 3.52 19.36
C SER A 212 -8.82 4.28 19.03
N LEU A 213 -8.18 3.97 17.91
CA LEU A 213 -6.90 4.55 17.48
C LEU A 213 -7.12 5.34 16.19
N TYR A 214 -6.97 6.65 16.28
CA TYR A 214 -7.24 7.58 15.19
C TYR A 214 -5.95 8.14 14.59
N HIS A 215 -6.00 8.55 13.32
CA HIS A 215 -4.98 9.39 12.71
C HIS A 215 -5.39 10.86 12.84
N LEU A 216 -4.48 11.73 13.27
CA LEU A 216 -4.71 13.17 13.36
C LEU A 216 -4.89 13.77 11.96
N THR A 217 -6.09 14.27 11.67
CA THR A 217 -6.38 14.99 10.43
C THR A 217 -6.61 16.48 10.69
N ALA A 218 -6.06 17.32 9.82
CA ALA A 218 -6.28 18.76 9.84
C ALA A 218 -7.58 19.09 9.08
N GLU A 219 -8.66 19.29 9.82
CA GLU A 219 -9.99 19.56 9.23
C GLU A 219 -10.25 21.08 9.05
N PRO A 220 -10.80 21.53 7.91
CA PRO A 220 -11.17 22.92 7.71
C PRO A 220 -12.03 23.48 8.85
N GLY A 221 -11.71 24.71 9.30
CA GLY A 221 -12.39 25.38 10.41
C GLY A 221 -11.81 25.09 11.81
N THR A 222 -10.81 24.21 11.92
CA THR A 222 -10.11 23.92 13.18
C THR A 222 -8.87 24.81 13.37
N ALA A 223 -8.36 24.91 14.60
CA ALA A 223 -7.12 25.63 14.86
C ALA A 223 -5.92 24.91 14.21
N LEU A 224 -5.87 23.59 14.34
CA LEU A 224 -4.83 22.76 13.73
C LEU A 224 -4.73 22.97 12.22
N TYR A 225 -5.86 23.04 11.50
CA TYR A 225 -5.85 23.30 10.06
C TYR A 225 -5.21 24.65 9.71
N ARG A 226 -5.49 25.71 10.49
CA ARG A 226 -4.84 27.00 10.29
C ARG A 226 -3.34 26.92 10.52
N ASP A 227 -2.92 26.22 11.56
CA ASP A 227 -1.51 26.10 11.93
C ASP A 227 -0.72 25.29 10.88
N VAL A 228 -1.31 24.20 10.35
CA VAL A 228 -0.72 23.42 9.25
C VAL A 228 -0.67 24.24 7.95
N ALA A 229 -1.75 24.95 7.61
CA ALA A 229 -1.79 25.77 6.40
C ALA A 229 -0.79 26.94 6.44
N GLN A 230 -0.45 27.43 7.62
CA GLN A 230 0.56 28.49 7.84
C GLN A 230 1.99 27.94 7.98
N GLY A 231 2.17 26.61 8.01
CA GLY A 231 3.47 25.97 8.21
C GLY A 231 4.02 26.05 9.63
N SER A 232 3.22 26.48 10.62
CA SER A 232 3.64 26.51 12.03
C SER A 232 3.62 25.12 12.69
N ILE A 233 2.82 24.21 12.13
CA ILE A 233 2.78 22.79 12.48
C ILE A 233 2.99 21.95 11.22
N THR A 234 3.85 20.94 11.29
CA THR A 234 4.03 19.95 10.22
C THR A 234 3.60 18.59 10.72
N LEU A 235 2.62 17.98 10.06
CA LEU A 235 2.18 16.61 10.33
C LEU A 235 3.11 15.61 9.59
N PRO A 236 3.18 14.34 10.03
CA PRO A 236 3.88 13.29 9.30
C PRO A 236 3.43 13.21 7.84
N ASP A 237 4.38 12.93 6.94
CA ASP A 237 4.06 12.61 5.56
C ASP A 237 3.30 11.28 5.43
N SER A 238 2.80 10.99 4.24
CA SER A 238 1.99 9.79 3.98
C SER A 238 2.74 8.49 4.25
N GLU A 239 4.07 8.45 4.09
CA GLU A 239 4.87 7.25 4.29
C GLU A 239 5.05 6.97 5.78
N LEU A 240 5.41 8.00 6.56
CA LEU A 240 5.54 7.87 8.01
C LEU A 240 4.17 7.56 8.66
N ALA A 241 3.09 8.20 8.20
CA ALA A 241 1.74 7.90 8.66
C ALA A 241 1.33 6.44 8.35
N ALA A 242 1.71 5.92 7.17
CA ALA A 242 1.47 4.52 6.80
C ALA A 242 2.28 3.56 7.69
N ASP A 243 3.57 3.81 7.90
CA ASP A 243 4.42 3.00 8.78
C ASP A 243 3.89 3.00 10.24
N MET A 244 3.35 4.13 10.73
CA MET A 244 2.70 4.22 12.04
C MET A 244 1.40 3.39 12.10
N TYR A 245 0.58 3.45 11.06
CA TYR A 245 -0.67 2.67 10.97
C TYR A 245 -0.39 1.17 10.89
N GLU A 246 0.62 0.75 10.14
CA GLU A 246 1.03 -0.66 10.08
C GLU A 246 1.54 -1.16 11.45
N ALA A 247 2.39 -0.37 12.10
CA ALA A 247 2.88 -0.69 13.45
C ALA A 247 1.73 -0.78 14.46
N MET A 248 0.69 0.06 14.31
CA MET A 248 -0.51 0.01 15.12
C MET A 248 -1.23 -1.34 14.98
N ILE A 249 -1.48 -1.79 13.75
CA ILE A 249 -2.15 -3.06 13.48
C ILE A 249 -1.33 -4.23 14.03
N GLU A 250 -0.03 -4.27 13.74
CA GLU A 250 0.87 -5.35 14.19
C GLU A 250 0.89 -5.47 15.71
N MET A 251 1.14 -4.37 16.42
CA MET A 251 1.27 -4.39 17.89
C MET A 251 -0.06 -4.68 18.60
N THR A 252 -1.19 -4.22 18.04
CA THR A 252 -2.51 -4.53 18.61
C THR A 252 -2.89 -6.00 18.40
N GLU A 253 -2.59 -6.58 17.24
CA GLU A 253 -2.79 -8.00 16.95
C GLU A 253 -1.93 -8.88 17.88
N GLU A 254 -0.66 -8.52 18.10
CA GLU A 254 0.24 -9.20 19.05
C GLU A 254 -0.31 -9.16 20.49
N ALA A 255 -0.96 -8.07 20.88
CA ALA A 255 -1.63 -7.92 22.17
C ALA A 255 -3.02 -8.59 22.26
N GLY A 256 -3.42 -9.31 21.21
CA GLY A 256 -4.66 -10.10 21.15
C GLY A 256 -5.92 -9.31 20.77
N PHE A 257 -5.78 -8.09 20.25
CA PHE A 257 -6.90 -7.31 19.75
C PHE A 257 -7.26 -7.69 18.32
N GLU A 258 -8.55 -7.76 18.03
CA GLU A 258 -9.08 -7.80 16.69
C GLU A 258 -9.30 -6.37 16.16
N HIS A 259 -8.64 -6.03 15.05
CA HIS A 259 -8.97 -4.88 14.21
C HIS A 259 -10.29 -5.14 13.47
N TYR A 260 -11.40 -4.57 13.96
CA TYR A 260 -12.74 -4.86 13.44
C TYR A 260 -13.35 -3.72 12.61
N GLU A 261 -12.81 -2.51 12.76
CA GLU A 261 -13.08 -1.33 11.93
C GLU A 261 -11.82 -0.45 11.85
N VAL A 262 -11.66 0.37 10.80
CA VAL A 262 -10.48 1.23 10.52
C VAL A 262 -9.75 1.75 11.76
N SER A 263 -10.48 2.30 12.73
CA SER A 263 -9.91 2.88 13.95
C SER A 263 -10.27 2.11 15.21
N ASN A 264 -10.98 0.98 15.16
CA ASN A 264 -11.47 0.29 16.35
C ASN A 264 -10.93 -1.13 16.48
N PHE A 265 -10.47 -1.43 17.70
CA PHE A 265 -9.82 -2.68 18.07
C PHE A 265 -10.48 -3.21 19.35
N ALA A 266 -10.79 -4.51 19.37
CA ALA A 266 -11.42 -5.13 20.53
C ALA A 266 -10.86 -6.53 20.78
N ARG A 267 -10.78 -6.92 22.05
CA ARG A 267 -10.56 -8.32 22.45
C ARG A 267 -11.71 -8.77 23.35
N ASN A 268 -11.78 -10.06 23.66
CA ASN A 268 -12.83 -10.64 24.52
C ASN A 268 -14.27 -10.25 24.10
N TYR A 269 -14.49 -10.09 22.79
CA TYR A 269 -15.76 -9.67 22.20
C TYR A 269 -16.30 -8.32 22.70
N ALA A 270 -15.44 -7.43 23.20
CA ALA A 270 -15.80 -6.12 23.74
C ALA A 270 -16.11 -5.06 22.65
N TYR A 271 -16.70 -5.46 21.53
CA TYR A 271 -17.07 -4.54 20.45
C TYR A 271 -18.12 -3.52 20.91
N SER A 272 -18.00 -2.28 20.47
CA SER A 272 -19.06 -1.27 20.59
C SER A 272 -20.32 -1.69 19.85
N GLN A 273 -21.40 -2.06 20.56
CA GLN A 273 -22.66 -2.44 19.92
C GLN A 273 -23.30 -1.27 19.19
N HIS A 274 -23.17 -0.06 19.74
CA HIS A 274 -23.68 1.17 19.14
C HIS A 274 -22.97 1.48 17.81
N ASN A 275 -21.64 1.60 17.82
CA ASN A 275 -20.87 1.94 16.62
C ASN A 275 -20.99 0.86 15.56
N SER A 276 -20.92 -0.42 15.97
CA SER A 276 -21.13 -1.54 15.06
C SER A 276 -22.52 -1.49 14.43
N GLY A 277 -23.56 -1.17 15.19
CA GLY A 277 -24.90 -0.97 14.63
C GLY A 277 -24.94 0.13 13.57
N HIS A 278 -24.37 1.29 13.90
CA HIS A 278 -24.29 2.42 12.97
C HIS A 278 -23.64 2.03 11.64
N TRP A 279 -22.48 1.37 11.67
CA TRP A 279 -21.72 0.99 10.47
C TRP A 279 -22.42 -0.06 9.62
N HIS A 280 -23.19 -0.96 10.24
CA HIS A 280 -23.93 -1.99 9.52
C HIS A 280 -25.31 -1.50 9.04
N GLY A 281 -25.68 -0.24 9.18
CA GLY A 281 -26.99 0.19 8.69
C GLY A 281 -28.13 -0.04 9.69
N VAL A 282 -27.87 -0.26 10.99
CA VAL A 282 -28.93 -0.36 12.00
C VAL A 282 -29.59 1.01 12.17
N GLU A 283 -30.90 1.01 12.39
CA GLU A 283 -31.66 2.23 12.66
C GLU A 283 -31.26 2.81 14.01
N TYR A 284 -31.09 4.13 14.06
CA TYR A 284 -30.80 4.83 15.29
C TYR A 284 -31.47 6.20 15.32
N LEU A 285 -31.99 6.55 16.50
CA LEU A 285 -32.62 7.84 16.74
C LEU A 285 -31.57 8.83 17.27
N GLY A 286 -31.50 10.01 16.68
CA GLY A 286 -30.64 11.10 17.14
C GLY A 286 -31.45 12.11 17.95
N ILE A 287 -31.02 12.36 19.19
CA ILE A 287 -31.64 13.31 20.13
C ILE A 287 -30.60 14.34 20.56
N GLY A 288 -30.97 15.60 20.64
CA GLY A 288 -30.10 16.71 21.03
C GLY A 288 -29.63 17.58 19.86
N PRO A 289 -29.00 18.73 20.15
CA PRO A 289 -28.63 19.71 19.14
C PRO A 289 -27.55 19.19 18.19
N GLY A 290 -27.83 19.21 16.89
CA GLY A 290 -26.93 18.68 15.85
C GLY A 290 -26.83 17.16 15.81
N ALA A 291 -27.65 16.43 16.59
CA ALA A 291 -27.72 14.98 16.50
C ALA A 291 -28.20 14.54 15.11
N HIS A 292 -27.61 13.44 14.62
CA HIS A 292 -28.08 12.77 13.41
C HIS A 292 -28.80 11.48 13.79
N GLY A 293 -29.73 11.04 12.95
CA GLY A 293 -30.40 9.76 13.07
C GLY A 293 -30.58 9.09 11.71
N ARG A 294 -30.93 7.81 11.74
CA ARG A 294 -31.41 7.05 10.59
C ARG A 294 -32.54 6.15 11.03
N VAL A 295 -33.74 6.45 10.57
CA VAL A 295 -34.97 5.79 10.98
C VAL A 295 -35.79 5.42 9.76
N ARG A 296 -36.70 4.46 9.92
CA ARG A 296 -37.62 4.09 8.84
C ARG A 296 -38.92 4.88 8.97
N ASP A 297 -39.32 5.54 7.89
CA ASP A 297 -40.58 6.26 7.85
C ASP A 297 -41.79 5.30 7.97
N PRO A 298 -42.68 5.47 8.96
CA PRO A 298 -43.85 4.63 9.14
C PRO A 298 -44.78 4.66 7.92
N LYS A 299 -44.85 5.78 7.20
CA LYS A 299 -45.74 5.97 6.04
C LYS A 299 -45.11 5.45 4.76
N SER A 300 -43.94 5.98 4.37
CA SER A 300 -43.31 5.60 3.10
C SER A 300 -42.55 4.28 3.17
N ARG A 301 -42.27 3.77 4.38
CA ARG A 301 -41.48 2.56 4.65
C ARG A 301 -40.04 2.63 4.13
N LYS A 302 -39.57 3.82 3.74
CA LYS A 302 -38.19 4.09 3.33
C LYS A 302 -37.33 4.49 4.52
N HIS A 303 -36.05 4.18 4.45
CA HIS A 303 -35.08 4.72 5.41
C HIS A 303 -34.83 6.19 5.09
N ILE A 304 -34.81 7.00 6.14
CA ILE A 304 -34.53 8.42 6.07
C ILE A 304 -33.47 8.77 7.10
N ARG A 305 -32.57 9.68 6.72
CA ARG A 305 -31.64 10.30 7.66
C ARG A 305 -32.29 11.54 8.28
N THR A 306 -32.06 11.76 9.56
CA THR A 306 -32.56 12.93 10.29
C THR A 306 -31.39 13.77 10.79
N PHE A 307 -31.63 15.07 10.90
CA PHE A 307 -30.69 16.06 11.42
C PHE A 307 -31.44 16.96 12.38
N ASN A 308 -30.80 17.29 13.50
CA ASN A 308 -31.31 18.28 14.43
C ASN A 308 -30.62 19.64 14.21
N ILE A 309 -31.32 20.72 14.58
CA ILE A 309 -30.75 22.07 14.65
C ILE A 309 -29.44 22.03 15.44
N ARG A 310 -28.36 22.54 14.85
CA ARG A 310 -26.99 22.44 15.39
C ARG A 310 -26.79 23.28 16.65
N ASP A 311 -27.36 24.47 16.66
CA ASP A 311 -27.24 25.43 17.76
C ASP A 311 -28.10 25.02 18.97
N PRO A 312 -27.54 24.90 20.18
CA PRO A 312 -28.29 24.48 21.36
C PRO A 312 -29.47 25.39 21.71
N ALA A 313 -29.34 26.72 21.58
CA ALA A 313 -30.40 27.64 21.96
C ALA A 313 -31.60 27.55 21.00
N GLY A 314 -31.32 27.55 19.69
CA GLY A 314 -32.32 27.35 18.65
C GLY A 314 -32.99 25.98 18.74
N TRP A 315 -32.21 24.92 19.01
CA TRP A 315 -32.75 23.58 19.21
C TRP A 315 -33.68 23.50 20.43
N MET A 316 -33.29 24.05 21.58
CA MET A 316 -34.14 24.06 22.79
C MET A 316 -35.42 24.88 22.59
N GLN A 317 -35.36 25.98 21.83
CA GLN A 317 -36.54 26.75 21.46
C GLN A 317 -37.49 25.92 20.60
N GLN A 318 -36.98 25.27 19.55
CA GLN A 318 -37.79 24.42 18.67
C GLN A 318 -38.44 23.25 19.44
N CYS A 319 -37.71 22.64 20.38
CA CYS A 319 -38.28 21.60 21.26
C CYS A 319 -39.46 22.12 22.10
N THR A 320 -39.44 23.40 22.48
CA THR A 320 -40.55 24.02 23.23
C THR A 320 -41.75 24.29 22.33
N GLU A 321 -41.52 24.69 21.08
CA GLU A 321 -42.57 25.11 20.14
C GLU A 321 -43.24 23.92 19.44
N SER A 322 -42.47 22.90 19.04
CA SER A 322 -42.95 21.78 18.22
C SER A 322 -42.58 20.40 18.76
N GLY A 323 -41.95 20.32 19.93
CA GLY A 323 -41.58 19.06 20.57
C GLY A 323 -40.33 18.39 20.00
N THR A 324 -39.76 18.86 18.89
CA THR A 324 -38.60 18.24 18.22
C THR A 324 -37.77 19.27 17.45
N GLY A 325 -36.45 19.12 17.45
CA GLY A 325 -35.51 19.96 16.70
C GLY A 325 -35.16 19.44 15.30
N ARG A 326 -35.89 18.44 14.79
CA ARG A 326 -35.62 17.73 13.53
C ARG A 326 -35.90 18.55 12.26
N THR A 327 -34.98 18.56 11.29
CA THR A 327 -35.04 19.38 10.05
C THR A 327 -35.29 18.64 8.73
N VAL A 328 -35.72 17.36 8.75
CA VAL A 328 -36.12 16.52 7.59
C VAL A 328 -34.95 16.05 6.67
N ALA A 329 -35.24 15.02 5.87
CA ALA A 329 -34.33 14.03 5.30
C ALA A 329 -33.75 14.33 3.91
N ILE A 330 -32.64 13.64 3.63
CA ILE A 330 -31.94 13.51 2.35
C ILE A 330 -32.44 12.29 1.55
N ASP A 331 -31.97 12.15 0.29
CA ASP A 331 -32.44 11.14 -0.66
C ASP A 331 -31.89 9.71 -0.45
N LEU A 332 -32.42 8.78 -1.23
CA LEU A 332 -32.06 7.36 -1.20
C LEU A 332 -30.61 7.10 -1.67
N GLU A 333 -30.08 7.93 -2.56
CA GLU A 333 -28.75 7.78 -3.13
C GLU A 333 -27.69 7.99 -2.05
N GLU A 334 -27.86 9.03 -1.23
CA GLU A 334 -26.98 9.30 -0.09
C GLU A 334 -27.02 8.17 0.95
N THR A 335 -28.20 7.55 1.17
CA THR A 335 -28.32 6.37 2.04
C THR A 335 -27.53 5.18 1.50
N MET A 336 -27.58 4.94 0.18
CA MET A 336 -26.81 3.87 -0.46
C MET A 336 -25.30 4.13 -0.34
N GLN A 337 -24.85 5.37 -0.59
CA GLN A 337 -23.44 5.76 -0.46
C GLN A 337 -22.94 5.60 0.98
N GLU A 338 -23.73 6.02 1.98
CA GLU A 338 -23.39 5.84 3.39
C GLU A 338 -23.23 4.37 3.76
N LEU A 339 -24.16 3.50 3.37
CA LEU A 339 -24.10 2.06 3.68
C LEU A 339 -22.85 1.40 3.08
N VAL A 340 -22.49 1.77 1.84
CA VAL A 340 -21.27 1.29 1.21
C VAL A 340 -20.05 1.82 1.95
N ALA A 341 -19.99 3.14 2.19
CA ALA A 341 -18.85 3.78 2.82
C ALA A 341 -18.59 3.25 4.23
N LEU A 342 -19.62 3.12 5.05
CA LEU A 342 -19.50 2.60 6.40
C LEU A 342 -19.19 1.10 6.42
N GLY A 343 -19.82 0.30 5.56
CA GLY A 343 -19.54 -1.14 5.50
C GLY A 343 -18.09 -1.44 5.11
N MET A 344 -17.54 -0.68 4.15
CA MET A 344 -16.15 -0.78 3.70
C MET A 344 -15.10 -0.40 4.76
N ARG A 345 -15.50 0.32 5.82
CA ARG A 345 -14.62 0.60 6.97
C ARG A 345 -14.45 -0.62 7.88
N THR A 346 -15.37 -1.59 7.81
CA THR A 346 -15.37 -2.73 8.71
C THR A 346 -14.68 -3.94 8.08
N LYS A 347 -14.14 -4.81 8.93
CA LYS A 347 -13.58 -6.10 8.49
C LYS A 347 -14.60 -7.00 7.80
N LYS A 348 -15.91 -6.81 8.06
CA LYS A 348 -17.00 -7.59 7.48
C LYS A 348 -17.43 -7.10 6.09
N GLY A 349 -17.09 -5.86 5.73
CA GLY A 349 -17.53 -5.25 4.47
C GLY A 349 -19.03 -4.95 4.43
N VAL A 350 -19.57 -4.82 3.22
CA VAL A 350 -21.00 -4.52 2.98
C VAL A 350 -21.79 -5.81 2.84
N GLU A 351 -22.79 -6.01 3.70
CA GLU A 351 -23.69 -7.18 3.62
C GLU A 351 -24.76 -6.95 2.53
N LEU A 352 -24.68 -7.72 1.44
CA LEU A 352 -25.51 -7.52 0.24
C LEU A 352 -27.01 -7.66 0.50
N GLU A 353 -27.43 -8.69 1.24
CA GLU A 353 -28.84 -8.91 1.57
C GLU A 353 -29.41 -7.78 2.42
N ARG A 354 -28.60 -7.27 3.35
CA ARG A 354 -28.96 -6.15 4.19
C ARG A 354 -29.04 -4.85 3.38
N PHE A 355 -28.07 -4.60 2.50
CA PHE A 355 -28.11 -3.47 1.58
C PHE A 355 -29.41 -3.49 0.75
N LYS A 356 -29.77 -4.64 0.19
CA LYS A 356 -31.01 -4.82 -0.58
C LYS A 356 -32.26 -4.62 0.27
N LYS A 357 -32.27 -5.12 1.51
CA LYS A 357 -33.37 -4.90 2.47
C LYS A 357 -33.57 -3.41 2.80
N LEU A 358 -32.48 -2.66 2.99
CA LEU A 358 -32.53 -1.25 3.40
C LEU A 358 -32.81 -0.30 2.23
N THR A 359 -32.37 -0.64 1.02
CA THR A 359 -32.40 0.27 -0.13
C THR A 359 -33.42 -0.14 -1.21
N GLY A 360 -33.84 -1.40 -1.21
CA GLY A 360 -34.62 -2.00 -2.30
C GLY A 360 -33.81 -2.27 -3.58
N GLN A 361 -32.51 -1.99 -3.59
CA GLN A 361 -31.61 -2.14 -4.74
C GLN A 361 -30.64 -3.30 -4.53
N ASP A 362 -30.33 -4.04 -5.60
CA ASP A 362 -29.25 -5.02 -5.55
C ASP A 362 -27.92 -4.32 -5.82
N LEU A 363 -27.00 -4.30 -4.86
CA LEU A 363 -25.72 -3.58 -5.01
C LEU A 363 -24.92 -4.01 -6.26
N ARG A 364 -25.12 -5.24 -6.73
CA ARG A 364 -24.46 -5.78 -7.94
C ARG A 364 -25.03 -5.19 -9.24
N GLU A 365 -26.25 -4.67 -9.19
CA GLU A 365 -27.00 -4.12 -10.33
C GLU A 365 -26.98 -2.59 -10.33
N VAL A 366 -26.54 -1.96 -9.23
CA VAL A 366 -26.32 -0.51 -9.15
C VAL A 366 -25.13 -0.15 -10.04
N SER A 367 -25.41 0.22 -11.29
CA SER A 367 -24.42 0.75 -12.21
C SER A 367 -23.74 1.99 -11.60
N PRO A 368 -22.40 2.07 -11.60
CA PRO A 368 -21.69 3.29 -11.23
C PRO A 368 -21.92 4.35 -12.32
N LYS A 369 -23.10 4.96 -12.35
CA LYS A 369 -23.40 6.08 -13.25
C LYS A 369 -22.67 7.32 -12.72
N LYS A 370 -21.58 7.68 -13.42
CA LYS A 370 -21.00 9.03 -13.56
C LYS A 370 -21.18 9.99 -12.36
N ARG A 371 -20.19 9.99 -11.46
CA ARG A 371 -19.56 11.21 -10.92
C ARG A 371 -18.06 10.97 -10.76
N ALA A 372 -17.32 11.17 -11.85
CA ALA A 372 -15.89 11.38 -11.82
C ALA A 372 -15.67 12.90 -11.92
N ALA A 373 -15.59 13.58 -10.78
CA ALA A 373 -15.14 14.97 -10.72
C ALA A 373 -14.36 15.32 -9.42
N ASP A 374 -14.49 14.55 -8.34
CA ASP A 374 -13.95 14.91 -7.01
C ASP A 374 -13.17 13.81 -6.28
N GLY A 375 -13.06 12.60 -6.82
CA GLY A 375 -11.95 11.70 -6.49
C GLY A 375 -12.03 10.94 -5.14
N THR A 376 -13.20 10.51 -4.69
CA THR A 376 -13.32 9.62 -3.52
C THR A 376 -14.28 8.44 -3.75
N GLY A 377 -13.77 7.19 -3.71
CA GLY A 377 -14.52 5.92 -3.61
C GLY A 377 -14.48 5.04 -4.88
N PHE A 378 -14.62 3.71 -4.87
CA PHE A 378 -14.36 2.63 -3.90
C PHE A 378 -13.89 1.42 -4.76
N VAL A 379 -12.80 0.73 -4.39
CA VAL A 379 -12.49 -0.61 -4.92
C VAL A 379 -11.94 -1.45 -3.77
N ALA A 380 -12.63 -2.55 -3.44
CA ALA A 380 -12.04 -3.65 -2.68
C ALA A 380 -11.48 -4.69 -3.66
N PRO A 381 -10.19 -5.06 -3.57
CA PRO A 381 -9.73 -6.37 -3.99
C PRO A 381 -9.95 -7.36 -2.85
N SER A 382 -10.40 -8.56 -3.19
CA SER A 382 -10.45 -9.70 -2.28
C SER A 382 -9.04 -10.08 -1.81
N LEU A 383 -8.74 -9.83 -0.54
CA LEU A 383 -7.50 -10.30 0.09
C LEU A 383 -7.71 -11.75 0.57
N LYS A 384 -7.20 -12.71 -0.18
CA LYS A 384 -6.84 -14.02 0.39
C LYS A 384 -5.65 -13.80 1.34
N LYS A 385 -5.86 -14.02 2.64
CA LYS A 385 -4.79 -13.97 3.65
C LYS A 385 -3.75 -15.06 3.34
N SER A 386 -2.53 -14.68 3.00
CA SER A 386 -1.38 -15.52 3.32
C SER A 386 -0.87 -15.10 4.69
N LYS A 387 -0.68 -16.08 5.59
CA LYS A 387 0.04 -15.85 6.84
C LYS A 387 1.50 -15.72 6.45
N SER A 388 2.11 -14.54 6.63
CA SER A 388 3.55 -14.44 6.67
C SER A 388 3.95 -13.86 8.03
N SER A 389 4.41 -14.74 8.91
CA SER A 389 5.27 -14.34 10.03
C SER A 389 6.56 -13.79 9.43
N GLY A 390 6.83 -12.51 9.59
CA GLY A 390 8.05 -11.88 9.12
C GLY A 390 8.70 -11.13 10.25
N SER A 391 9.75 -11.72 10.83
CA SER A 391 10.84 -10.90 11.35
C SER A 391 11.22 -9.88 10.28
N LEU A 392 11.45 -8.63 10.67
CA LEU A 392 11.97 -7.58 9.78
C LEU A 392 13.18 -8.16 9.03
N LEU A 393 13.10 -8.22 7.70
CA LEU A 393 14.26 -8.53 6.87
C LEU A 393 15.23 -7.37 7.02
N ASP A 394 16.50 -7.70 7.22
CA ASP A 394 17.61 -6.77 7.21
C ASP A 394 18.65 -7.30 6.23
N LEU A 395 18.49 -6.91 4.96
CA LEU A 395 19.43 -7.28 3.91
C LEU A 395 20.69 -6.41 4.04
N SER A 396 21.86 -7.04 3.93
CA SER A 396 23.13 -6.33 3.92
C SER A 396 23.25 -5.42 2.71
N LEU A 397 23.90 -4.26 2.89
CA LEU A 397 24.29 -3.38 1.80
C LEU A 397 25.14 -4.10 0.75
N ALA A 398 25.06 -3.64 -0.49
CA ALA A 398 25.79 -4.21 -1.60
C ALA A 398 27.31 -4.02 -1.42
N THR A 399 28.08 -5.08 -1.65
CA THR A 399 29.53 -5.08 -1.54
C THR A 399 30.19 -4.99 -2.92
N PRO A 400 31.34 -4.30 -3.06
CA PRO A 400 32.08 -4.26 -4.33
C PRO A 400 32.47 -5.66 -4.83
N ALA A 401 32.40 -5.88 -6.15
CA ALA A 401 33.00 -7.05 -6.77
C ALA A 401 34.54 -6.98 -6.71
N SER A 402 35.22 -8.12 -6.56
CA SER A 402 36.65 -8.16 -6.21
C SER A 402 37.59 -8.60 -7.33
N ASN A 403 37.09 -9.23 -8.40
CA ASN A 403 37.93 -9.93 -9.37
C ASN A 403 38.04 -9.11 -10.67
N PRO A 404 39.14 -8.37 -10.89
CA PRO A 404 39.26 -7.53 -12.06
C PRO A 404 39.50 -8.35 -13.34
N GLY A 405 38.87 -7.93 -14.42
CA GLY A 405 38.98 -8.53 -15.75
C GLY A 405 39.31 -7.51 -16.84
N ARG A 406 39.26 -7.98 -18.09
CA ARG A 406 39.34 -7.20 -19.32
C ARG A 406 37.97 -7.16 -19.99
N VAL A 407 37.60 -6.00 -20.53
CA VAL A 407 36.30 -5.78 -21.15
C VAL A 407 36.37 -6.13 -22.63
N TYR A 408 35.41 -6.93 -23.11
CA TYR A 408 35.27 -7.28 -24.51
C TYR A 408 33.88 -6.92 -25.00
N VAL A 409 33.78 -6.50 -26.26
CA VAL A 409 32.54 -6.06 -26.91
C VAL A 409 32.31 -6.80 -28.23
N PHE A 410 31.05 -6.99 -28.60
CA PHE A 410 30.64 -7.56 -29.89
C PHE A 410 29.19 -7.19 -30.23
N GLY A 411 28.83 -7.29 -31.51
CA GLY A 411 27.57 -6.81 -32.06
C GLY A 411 27.77 -5.65 -33.03
N THR A 412 26.73 -4.83 -33.21
CA THR A 412 26.82 -3.56 -33.95
C THR A 412 27.36 -2.43 -33.06
N GLY A 413 27.95 -1.42 -33.69
CA GLY A 413 28.58 -0.24 -33.09
C GLY A 413 28.30 1.05 -33.84
N ASP A 414 27.24 1.04 -34.64
CA ASP A 414 26.74 2.13 -35.47
C ASP A 414 26.36 3.40 -34.69
N CYS A 415 26.15 3.28 -33.37
CA CYS A 415 25.92 4.40 -32.46
C CYS A 415 26.92 4.41 -31.29
N ALA A 416 28.19 4.10 -31.58
CA ALA A 416 29.31 4.12 -30.63
C ALA A 416 29.28 3.07 -29.49
N GLN A 417 28.27 2.21 -29.42
CA GLN A 417 28.09 1.24 -28.32
C GLN A 417 29.19 0.17 -28.20
N LEU A 418 30.08 0.03 -29.19
CA LEU A 418 31.27 -0.81 -29.09
C LEU A 418 32.45 -0.12 -28.37
N GLY A 419 32.55 1.20 -28.38
CA GLY A 419 33.65 1.91 -27.71
C GLY A 419 35.04 1.69 -28.37
N LEU A 420 35.08 1.20 -29.62
CA LEU A 420 36.31 0.83 -30.33
C LEU A 420 36.80 1.92 -31.31
N GLY A 421 36.34 3.16 -31.16
CA GLY A 421 36.57 4.24 -32.10
C GLY A 421 35.52 4.32 -33.22
N GLU A 422 35.48 5.46 -33.90
CA GLU A 422 34.48 5.82 -34.93
C GLU A 422 34.49 4.89 -36.15
N ASP A 423 35.65 4.33 -36.50
CA ASP A 423 35.81 3.47 -37.69
C ASP A 423 35.28 2.04 -37.50
N VAL A 424 34.90 1.67 -36.27
CA VAL A 424 34.52 0.29 -35.92
C VAL A 424 33.01 0.15 -35.74
N LEU A 425 32.32 -0.11 -36.84
CA LEU A 425 30.85 -0.20 -36.86
C LEU A 425 30.28 -1.57 -36.46
N LEU A 426 31.09 -2.64 -36.47
CA LEU A 426 30.65 -3.96 -36.01
C LEU A 426 31.81 -4.84 -35.55
N ARG A 427 31.47 -5.80 -34.69
CA ARG A 427 32.35 -6.90 -34.28
C ARG A 427 31.57 -8.21 -34.19
N LYS A 428 31.86 -9.13 -35.12
CA LYS A 428 31.19 -10.44 -35.20
C LYS A 428 31.54 -11.41 -34.07
N LYS A 429 32.67 -11.16 -33.39
CA LYS A 429 33.21 -11.93 -32.28
C LYS A 429 33.77 -10.98 -31.22
N PRO A 430 33.93 -11.43 -29.95
CA PRO A 430 34.43 -10.60 -28.87
C PRO A 430 35.77 -9.92 -29.22
N ALA A 431 35.79 -8.59 -29.08
CA ALA A 431 36.97 -7.75 -29.30
C ALA A 431 37.34 -7.00 -28.02
N ASN A 432 38.62 -7.05 -27.64
CA ASN A 432 39.13 -6.41 -26.44
C ASN A 432 39.04 -4.87 -26.53
N LEU A 433 38.47 -4.26 -25.50
CA LEU A 433 38.37 -2.81 -25.33
C LEU A 433 39.61 -2.30 -24.60
N THR A 434 40.69 -2.11 -25.36
CA THR A 434 42.05 -1.93 -24.82
C THR A 434 42.22 -0.73 -23.91
N VAL A 435 41.41 0.33 -24.09
CA VAL A 435 41.39 1.55 -23.29
C VAL A 435 41.11 1.29 -21.80
N LEU A 436 40.45 0.18 -21.48
CA LEU A 436 40.09 -0.18 -20.10
C LEU A 436 41.04 -1.19 -19.43
N ASN A 437 42.09 -1.67 -20.13
CA ASN A 437 42.94 -2.76 -19.64
C ASN A 437 43.67 -2.45 -18.33
N ASP A 438 43.96 -1.18 -18.06
CA ASP A 438 44.69 -0.69 -16.88
C ASP A 438 43.74 -0.19 -15.76
N LYS A 439 42.41 -0.32 -15.92
CA LYS A 439 41.42 0.27 -15.01
C LYS A 439 40.83 -0.69 -13.97
N ASN A 440 41.31 -1.93 -13.89
CA ASN A 440 40.84 -2.95 -12.93
C ASN A 440 39.30 -3.09 -12.89
N ILE A 441 38.68 -3.33 -14.06
CA ILE A 441 37.22 -3.44 -14.17
C ILE A 441 36.70 -4.70 -13.47
N VAL A 442 35.71 -4.56 -12.59
CA VAL A 442 35.09 -5.65 -11.80
C VAL A 442 33.62 -5.90 -12.13
N ASP A 443 32.94 -4.94 -12.76
CA ASP A 443 31.55 -5.09 -13.21
C ASP A 443 31.29 -4.31 -14.50
N ILE A 444 30.25 -4.72 -15.22
CA ILE A 444 29.84 -4.13 -16.50
C ILE A 444 28.31 -4.06 -16.57
N ALA A 445 27.79 -3.04 -17.24
CA ALA A 445 26.37 -2.94 -17.57
C ALA A 445 26.19 -2.39 -19.00
N ALA A 446 25.19 -2.92 -19.70
CA ALA A 446 24.80 -2.49 -21.03
C ALA A 446 23.34 -2.04 -20.98
N GLY A 447 23.07 -0.84 -21.49
CA GLY A 447 21.72 -0.34 -21.73
C GLY A 447 21.29 -0.60 -23.16
N GLY A 448 20.32 0.18 -23.65
CA GLY A 448 19.90 0.12 -25.05
C GLY A 448 21.08 0.32 -26.00
N MET A 449 21.74 1.48 -25.92
CA MET A 449 22.84 1.88 -26.82
C MET A 449 24.06 2.50 -26.11
N HIS A 450 24.16 2.34 -24.79
CA HIS A 450 25.31 2.82 -24.00
C HIS A 450 25.74 1.81 -22.94
N ASN A 451 26.92 2.02 -22.38
CA ASN A 451 27.55 1.07 -21.48
C ASN A 451 28.24 1.75 -20.31
N MET A 452 28.43 0.95 -19.25
CA MET A 452 29.17 1.32 -18.06
C MET A 452 30.15 0.21 -17.69
N ALA A 453 31.35 0.57 -17.26
CA ALA A 453 32.33 -0.31 -16.64
C ALA A 453 32.71 0.24 -15.26
N LEU A 454 32.65 -0.61 -14.25
CA LEU A 454 32.93 -0.28 -12.85
C LEU A 454 34.32 -0.80 -12.46
N THR A 455 35.17 0.08 -11.93
CA THR A 455 36.48 -0.28 -11.40
C THR A 455 36.39 -0.85 -9.98
N GLN A 456 37.42 -1.58 -9.55
CA GLN A 456 37.52 -2.10 -8.18
C GLN A 456 37.46 -1.00 -7.10
N GLU A 457 37.92 0.20 -7.42
CA GLU A 457 37.90 1.39 -6.56
C GLU A 457 36.53 2.09 -6.54
N GLY A 458 35.54 1.58 -7.27
CA GLY A 458 34.19 2.12 -7.34
C GLY A 458 34.02 3.30 -8.29
N LYS A 459 34.88 3.42 -9.31
CA LYS A 459 34.80 4.47 -10.36
C LYS A 459 34.12 3.96 -11.62
N LEU A 460 33.41 4.83 -12.32
CA LEU A 460 32.67 4.48 -13.54
C LEU A 460 33.33 5.03 -14.79
N TRP A 461 33.36 4.20 -15.83
CA TRP A 461 33.72 4.56 -17.20
C TRP A 461 32.52 4.30 -18.11
N SER A 462 32.23 5.22 -19.03
CA SER A 462 31.06 5.16 -19.91
C SER A 462 31.41 5.35 -21.38
N TRP A 463 30.63 4.77 -22.29
CA TRP A 463 30.71 4.95 -23.76
C TRP A 463 29.39 4.56 -24.44
N GLY A 464 29.21 4.95 -25.70
CA GLY A 464 27.97 4.79 -26.48
C GLY A 464 27.18 6.08 -26.61
N VAL A 465 25.90 5.97 -27.00
CA VAL A 465 25.04 7.13 -27.30
C VAL A 465 24.94 8.08 -26.11
N ASN A 466 25.08 9.39 -26.34
CA ASN A 466 24.94 10.42 -25.30
C ASN A 466 23.88 11.50 -25.59
N ASP A 467 22.99 11.29 -26.57
CA ASP A 467 21.92 12.23 -26.95
C ASP A 467 21.03 12.63 -25.76
N GLN A 468 20.75 11.68 -24.88
CA GLN A 468 19.98 11.88 -23.64
C GLN A 468 20.87 11.90 -22.41
N ARG A 469 22.16 12.23 -22.58
CA ARG A 469 23.13 12.43 -21.50
C ARG A 469 23.37 11.19 -20.62
N THR A 470 23.12 9.99 -21.15
CA THR A 470 23.23 8.71 -20.43
C THR A 470 24.66 8.37 -19.99
N LEU A 471 25.68 9.01 -20.56
CA LEU A 471 27.08 8.78 -20.20
C LEU A 471 27.49 9.49 -18.91
N GLY A 472 26.76 10.51 -18.45
CA GLY A 472 27.07 11.25 -17.23
C GLY A 472 28.36 12.06 -17.32
N ARG A 473 28.74 12.46 -18.54
CA ARG A 473 29.98 13.18 -18.86
C ARG A 473 29.87 13.87 -20.21
N SER A 474 30.82 14.76 -20.46
CA SER A 474 31.10 15.34 -21.77
C SER A 474 32.14 14.50 -22.55
N GLY A 475 32.45 14.91 -23.79
CA GLY A 475 33.51 14.30 -24.60
C GLY A 475 33.05 13.22 -25.58
N ASP A 476 34.01 12.40 -26.02
CA ASP A 476 33.82 11.41 -27.08
C ASP A 476 32.88 10.26 -26.66
N GLU A 477 32.04 9.81 -27.59
CA GLU A 477 31.08 8.72 -27.41
C GLU A 477 31.69 7.37 -27.80
N TYR A 478 32.63 7.36 -28.75
CA TYR A 478 33.23 6.17 -29.36
C TYR A 478 34.35 5.54 -28.54
N THR A 479 34.75 6.17 -27.45
CA THR A 479 35.84 5.70 -26.59
C THR A 479 35.42 5.80 -25.11
N PRO A 480 35.68 4.77 -24.29
CA PRO A 480 35.44 4.84 -22.85
C PRO A 480 36.17 6.00 -22.18
N MET A 481 35.44 6.78 -21.38
CA MET A 481 35.98 7.86 -20.56
C MET A 481 35.33 7.84 -19.16
N PRO A 482 35.97 8.42 -18.12
CA PRO A 482 35.42 8.43 -16.77
C PRO A 482 34.14 9.27 -16.69
N VAL A 483 33.18 8.81 -15.90
CA VAL A 483 31.96 9.56 -15.54
C VAL A 483 32.36 10.74 -14.62
N GLU A 484 31.81 11.92 -14.87
CA GLU A 484 32.11 13.14 -14.13
C GLU A 484 31.22 13.28 -12.87
N GLY A 485 31.72 13.91 -11.80
CA GLY A 485 30.92 14.24 -10.62
C GLY A 485 30.70 13.10 -9.62
N LEU A 486 31.46 12.01 -9.74
CA LEU A 486 31.46 10.85 -8.83
C LEU A 486 32.86 10.56 -8.25
N GLU A 487 33.75 11.54 -8.24
CA GLU A 487 35.16 11.40 -7.85
C GLU A 487 35.33 10.94 -6.40
N ASP A 488 34.43 11.34 -5.49
CA ASP A 488 34.46 10.97 -4.07
C ASP A 488 33.37 9.95 -3.69
N VAL A 489 32.65 9.43 -4.69
CA VAL A 489 31.58 8.44 -4.49
C VAL A 489 32.11 7.05 -4.79
N LYS A 490 31.73 6.07 -3.97
CA LYS A 490 32.10 4.66 -4.15
C LYS A 490 30.91 3.86 -4.66
N ILE A 491 30.90 3.61 -5.95
CA ILE A 491 29.85 2.82 -6.63
C ILE A 491 30.11 1.32 -6.45
N VAL A 492 29.04 0.56 -6.21
CA VAL A 492 29.08 -0.91 -6.07
C VAL A 492 28.23 -1.64 -7.10
N LYS A 493 27.24 -0.97 -7.69
CA LYS A 493 26.41 -1.52 -8.77
C LYS A 493 25.97 -0.41 -9.72
N VAL A 494 25.83 -0.75 -11.00
CA VAL A 494 25.29 0.15 -12.03
C VAL A 494 24.25 -0.60 -12.87
N ALA A 495 23.21 0.10 -13.30
CA ALA A 495 22.17 -0.41 -14.19
C ALA A 495 21.87 0.63 -15.27
N CYS A 496 21.74 0.17 -16.52
CA CYS A 496 21.56 1.02 -17.69
C CYS A 496 20.20 0.74 -18.32
N SER A 497 19.44 1.81 -18.54
CA SER A 497 18.16 1.86 -19.27
C SER A 497 18.43 2.12 -20.76
N ASP A 498 17.42 2.47 -21.55
CA ASP A 498 17.64 2.97 -22.91
C ASP A 498 18.13 4.43 -22.94
N SER A 499 17.64 5.25 -22.00
CA SER A 499 17.94 6.70 -21.96
C SER A 499 18.26 7.22 -20.55
N LEU A 500 18.55 6.33 -19.60
CA LEU A 500 18.86 6.63 -18.21
C LEU A 500 19.98 5.71 -17.70
N THR A 501 20.79 6.20 -16.77
CA THR A 501 21.71 5.37 -15.98
C THR A 501 21.43 5.54 -14.49
N VAL A 502 21.57 4.45 -13.74
CA VAL A 502 21.39 4.41 -12.29
C VAL A 502 22.60 3.73 -11.65
N ALA A 503 23.15 4.33 -10.60
CA ALA A 503 24.28 3.79 -9.85
C ALA A 503 23.95 3.69 -8.35
N LEU A 504 24.37 2.61 -7.72
CA LEU A 504 24.19 2.33 -6.30
C LEU A 504 25.55 2.43 -5.59
N THR A 505 25.58 3.14 -4.47
CA THR A 505 26.77 3.29 -3.62
C THR A 505 26.85 2.20 -2.55
N ASP A 506 28.02 2.06 -1.91
CA ASP A 506 28.22 1.12 -0.81
C ASP A 506 27.46 1.49 0.48
N ASP A 507 27.07 2.75 0.65
CA ASP A 507 26.22 3.24 1.75
C ASP A 507 24.71 3.25 1.42
N GLY A 508 24.32 2.72 0.25
CA GLY A 508 22.92 2.53 -0.14
C GLY A 508 22.19 3.77 -0.65
N GLN A 509 22.95 4.76 -1.15
CA GLN A 509 22.44 5.89 -1.94
C GLN A 509 22.33 5.51 -3.42
N VAL A 510 21.38 6.14 -4.10
CA VAL A 510 21.14 5.92 -5.54
C VAL A 510 21.42 7.21 -6.29
N TYR A 511 22.31 7.14 -7.26
CA TYR A 511 22.58 8.21 -8.22
C TYR A 511 21.91 7.89 -9.56
N THR A 512 21.51 8.92 -10.29
CA THR A 512 20.87 8.79 -11.59
C THR A 512 21.18 9.96 -12.51
N TRP A 513 21.18 9.73 -13.82
CA TRP A 513 21.29 10.73 -14.86
C TRP A 513 20.67 10.22 -16.17
N GLY A 514 20.44 11.12 -17.11
CA GLY A 514 19.65 10.90 -18.31
C GLY A 514 18.17 11.26 -18.14
N THR A 515 17.27 10.57 -18.84
CA THR A 515 15.83 10.82 -18.81
C THR A 515 14.99 9.56 -19.01
N PHE A 516 13.73 9.62 -18.58
CA PHE A 516 12.72 8.63 -18.94
C PHE A 516 11.98 9.05 -20.20
N ARG A 517 11.58 8.07 -21.02
CA ARG A 517 10.74 8.27 -22.20
C ARG A 517 9.36 7.61 -22.03
N SER A 518 8.46 8.03 -22.88
CA SER A 518 7.08 7.60 -23.01
C SER A 518 6.72 7.42 -24.48
N ALA A 519 5.54 6.86 -24.76
CA ALA A 519 5.04 6.74 -26.13
C ALA A 519 4.93 8.11 -26.84
N GLU A 520 4.82 9.19 -26.08
CA GLU A 520 4.69 10.57 -26.58
C GLU A 520 6.03 11.30 -26.71
N GLY A 521 7.16 10.69 -26.32
CA GLY A 521 8.49 11.31 -26.33
C GLY A 521 9.12 11.35 -24.94
N ILE A 522 9.94 12.36 -24.67
CA ILE A 522 10.60 12.50 -23.36
C ILE A 522 9.54 12.72 -22.27
N LEU A 523 9.55 11.87 -21.24
CA LEU A 523 8.70 12.00 -20.06
C LEU A 523 9.32 12.96 -19.04
N GLY A 524 10.65 12.94 -18.94
CA GLY A 524 11.44 13.76 -18.02
C GLY A 524 12.29 12.92 -17.08
N HIS A 525 13.32 13.51 -16.48
CA HIS A 525 14.11 12.91 -15.41
C HIS A 525 13.40 13.02 -14.06
N SER A 526 12.82 14.19 -13.81
CA SER A 526 12.01 14.56 -12.64
C SER A 526 10.88 15.49 -13.08
N LYS A 527 10.01 15.92 -12.16
CA LYS A 527 8.93 16.86 -12.49
C LYS A 527 9.47 18.23 -12.93
N GLU A 528 10.66 18.58 -12.47
CA GLU A 528 11.29 19.88 -12.67
C GLU A 528 12.38 19.86 -13.75
N LYS A 529 12.86 18.68 -14.13
CA LYS A 529 14.00 18.52 -15.04
C LYS A 529 13.72 17.47 -16.11
N GLU A 530 13.83 17.89 -17.37
CA GLU A 530 13.59 17.03 -18.52
C GLU A 530 14.74 16.02 -18.74
N VAL A 531 15.99 16.48 -18.78
CA VAL A 531 17.18 15.62 -18.94
C VAL A 531 18.22 16.00 -17.88
N GLN A 532 18.76 15.01 -17.16
CA GLN A 532 19.81 15.21 -16.18
C GLN A 532 21.18 14.87 -16.78
N GLU A 533 22.03 15.90 -16.94
CA GLU A 533 23.33 15.74 -17.61
C GLU A 533 24.37 14.95 -16.82
N LEU A 534 24.55 15.31 -15.54
CA LEU A 534 25.54 14.70 -14.65
C LEU A 534 24.85 13.88 -13.56
N PRO A 535 25.55 12.91 -12.94
CA PRO A 535 24.99 12.13 -11.83
C PRO A 535 24.39 13.01 -10.72
N THR A 536 23.18 12.69 -10.27
CA THR A 536 22.53 13.33 -9.12
C THR A 536 21.90 12.29 -8.19
N ILE A 537 21.78 12.61 -6.90
CA ILE A 537 21.18 11.72 -5.91
C ILE A 537 19.65 11.68 -6.09
N VAL A 538 19.10 10.47 -6.13
CA VAL A 538 17.66 10.21 -6.05
C VAL A 538 17.18 10.46 -4.61
N GLN A 539 16.35 11.49 -4.44
CA GLN A 539 15.79 11.82 -3.13
C GLN A 539 14.71 10.80 -2.70
N GLY A 540 14.53 10.63 -1.39
CA GLY A 540 13.47 9.79 -0.82
C GLY A 540 13.81 8.29 -0.71
N LEU A 541 14.99 7.86 -1.16
CA LEU A 541 15.47 6.48 -1.00
C LEU A 541 16.47 6.38 0.16
N LYS A 542 16.41 5.28 0.92
CA LYS A 542 17.31 5.01 2.05
C LYS A 542 17.65 3.52 2.12
N GLY A 543 18.92 3.22 2.37
CA GLY A 543 19.40 1.85 2.59
C GLY A 543 19.10 0.92 1.41
N ILE A 544 19.31 1.39 0.18
CA ILE A 544 19.10 0.57 -1.01
C ILE A 544 20.20 -0.50 -1.09
N VAL A 545 19.80 -1.73 -1.40
CA VAL A 545 20.69 -2.91 -1.49
C VAL A 545 20.75 -3.49 -2.90
N ASP A 546 19.75 -3.19 -3.75
CA ASP A 546 19.71 -3.68 -5.13
C ASP A 546 18.98 -2.68 -6.04
N ILE A 547 19.40 -2.61 -7.30
CA ILE A 547 18.78 -1.79 -8.35
C ILE A 547 18.61 -2.59 -9.64
N ALA A 548 17.54 -2.32 -10.39
CA ALA A 548 17.30 -2.84 -11.72
C ALA A 548 16.60 -1.79 -12.59
N THR A 549 16.82 -1.82 -13.90
CA THR A 549 16.22 -0.91 -14.87
C THR A 549 15.55 -1.69 -15.98
N GLY A 550 14.37 -1.26 -16.40
CA GLY A 550 13.84 -1.61 -17.72
C GLY A 550 14.25 -0.56 -18.76
N THR A 551 13.46 -0.42 -19.83
CA THR A 551 13.72 0.57 -20.89
C THR A 551 13.52 2.00 -20.41
N ASP A 552 12.46 2.24 -19.63
CA ASP A 552 12.08 3.57 -19.12
C ASP A 552 11.56 3.52 -17.66
N HIS A 553 12.05 2.60 -16.83
CA HIS A 553 11.68 2.57 -15.42
C HIS A 553 12.80 1.99 -14.55
N VAL A 554 12.78 2.32 -13.27
CA VAL A 554 13.75 1.85 -12.28
C VAL A 554 13.03 1.14 -11.15
N LEU A 555 13.65 0.08 -10.64
CA LEU A 555 13.31 -0.59 -9.40
C LEU A 555 14.49 -0.46 -8.43
N ALA A 556 14.20 -0.11 -7.17
CA ALA A 556 15.19 -0.09 -6.09
C ALA A 556 14.68 -0.89 -4.89
N LEU A 557 15.48 -1.85 -4.42
CA LEU A 557 15.19 -2.67 -3.26
C LEU A 557 15.88 -2.08 -2.03
N ALA A 558 15.12 -1.75 -1.00
CA ALA A 558 15.65 -1.35 0.30
C ALA A 558 16.02 -2.56 1.17
N SER A 559 16.91 -2.34 2.14
CA SER A 559 17.35 -3.37 3.10
C SER A 559 16.20 -3.98 3.91
N THR A 560 15.11 -3.23 4.06
CA THR A 560 13.86 -3.65 4.71
C THR A 560 13.03 -4.65 3.89
N GLY A 561 13.44 -4.94 2.66
CA GLY A 561 12.71 -5.77 1.70
C GLY A 561 11.54 -5.06 1.01
N ARG A 562 11.50 -3.71 1.07
CA ARG A 562 10.56 -2.85 0.35
C ARG A 562 11.14 -2.49 -1.02
N VAL A 563 10.31 -2.46 -2.06
CA VAL A 563 10.71 -2.09 -3.42
C VAL A 563 10.08 -0.78 -3.83
N PHE A 564 10.90 0.14 -4.34
CA PHE A 564 10.51 1.42 -4.89
C PHE A 564 10.55 1.36 -6.42
N SER A 565 9.64 2.10 -7.07
CA SER A 565 9.60 2.20 -8.53
C SER A 565 9.33 3.64 -9.00
N TRP A 566 9.99 4.03 -10.09
CA TRP A 566 9.74 5.29 -10.78
C TRP A 566 10.12 5.23 -12.27
N GLY A 567 9.68 6.24 -13.01
CA GLY A 567 9.83 6.36 -14.46
C GLY A 567 8.49 6.30 -15.18
N ASN A 568 8.47 5.67 -16.35
CA ASN A 568 7.27 5.45 -17.15
C ASN A 568 6.40 4.34 -16.54
N GLY A 569 5.09 4.57 -16.47
CA GLY A 569 4.10 3.61 -15.98
C GLY A 569 3.02 3.23 -16.98
N GLN A 570 3.16 3.55 -18.28
CA GLN A 570 2.15 3.32 -19.30
C GLN A 570 1.78 1.83 -19.50
N GLN A 571 2.74 0.93 -19.27
CA GLN A 571 2.57 -0.54 -19.36
C GLN A 571 2.45 -1.18 -17.98
N MET A 572 2.11 -0.41 -16.95
CA MET A 572 2.03 -0.86 -15.56
C MET A 572 3.34 -1.38 -14.96
N GLN A 573 4.50 -1.10 -15.57
CA GLN A 573 5.81 -1.55 -15.10
C GLN A 573 6.22 -0.96 -13.73
N LEU A 574 5.53 0.08 -13.24
CA LEU A 574 5.75 0.57 -11.87
C LEU A 574 5.04 -0.27 -10.80
N GLY A 575 4.13 -1.19 -11.16
CA GLY A 575 3.42 -2.02 -10.18
C GLY A 575 2.47 -1.25 -9.26
N ARG A 576 2.25 0.03 -9.59
CA ARG A 576 1.32 0.98 -8.95
C ARG A 576 0.61 1.80 -10.04
N ARG A 577 -0.59 2.27 -9.74
CA ARG A 577 -1.41 2.95 -10.73
C ARG A 577 -1.01 4.42 -10.89
N ILE A 578 -0.51 4.77 -12.08
CA ILE A 578 -0.36 6.17 -12.50
C ILE A 578 -1.57 6.58 -13.32
N VAL A 579 -2.22 7.68 -12.91
CA VAL A 579 -3.34 8.22 -13.68
C VAL A 579 -2.78 8.99 -14.87
N ALA A 580 -3.26 8.72 -16.09
CA ALA A 580 -2.74 9.32 -17.33
C ALA A 580 -2.60 10.87 -17.26
N ARG A 581 -3.62 11.57 -16.75
CA ARG A 581 -3.59 13.04 -16.55
C ARG A 581 -2.54 13.55 -15.53
N ARG A 582 -1.83 12.65 -14.84
CA ARG A 582 -0.80 12.92 -13.84
C ARG A 582 0.41 12.01 -14.07
N MET A 583 0.77 11.76 -15.33
CA MET A 583 1.86 10.84 -15.70
C MET A 583 3.21 11.20 -15.05
N LEU A 584 3.49 12.49 -14.84
CA LEU A 584 4.71 12.97 -14.16
C LEU A 584 4.81 12.52 -12.69
N ASN A 585 3.74 12.03 -12.07
CA ASN A 585 3.83 11.39 -10.75
C ASN A 585 4.57 10.03 -10.81
N GLY A 586 4.73 9.45 -11.99
CA GLY A 586 5.59 8.28 -12.19
C GLY A 586 7.07 8.58 -11.95
N LEU A 587 7.50 9.85 -12.09
CA LEU A 587 8.91 10.25 -11.96
C LEU A 587 9.42 10.33 -10.52
N THR A 588 8.54 10.20 -9.53
CA THR A 588 8.90 10.18 -8.11
C THR A 588 9.01 8.73 -7.62
N PRO A 589 10.13 8.33 -6.98
CA PRO A 589 10.25 7.03 -6.33
C PRO A 589 9.16 6.84 -5.28
N GLU A 590 8.36 5.78 -5.44
CA GLU A 590 7.34 5.39 -4.47
C GLU A 590 7.36 3.87 -4.27
N SER A 591 7.00 3.42 -3.08
CA SER A 591 6.91 2.00 -2.77
C SER A 591 5.82 1.32 -3.59
N ILE A 592 6.11 0.13 -4.13
CA ILE A 592 5.08 -0.78 -4.63
C ILE A 592 4.37 -1.40 -3.40
N GLY A 593 3.04 -1.27 -3.30
CA GLY A 593 2.31 -1.45 -2.04
C GLY A 593 2.45 -2.82 -1.34
N ALA A 594 2.39 -2.79 0.00
CA ALA A 594 2.17 -3.88 0.98
C ALA A 594 2.93 -5.22 0.81
N LYS A 595 4.05 -5.26 0.05
CA LYS A 595 4.93 -6.43 -0.02
C LYS A 595 6.24 -6.16 0.71
N LYS A 596 6.33 -6.71 1.92
CA LYS A 596 7.59 -6.94 2.65
C LYS A 596 8.04 -8.36 2.33
N GLY A 597 9.34 -8.63 2.33
CA GLY A 597 9.81 -9.98 2.02
C GLY A 597 10.70 -10.12 0.80
N LEU A 598 10.89 -9.06 0.02
CA LEU A 598 11.58 -9.14 -1.26
C LEU A 598 13.10 -9.08 -1.04
N ILE A 599 13.83 -9.93 -1.76
CA ILE A 599 15.29 -10.08 -1.61
C ILE A 599 16.06 -9.78 -2.89
N LYS A 600 15.35 -9.62 -4.02
CA LYS A 600 15.95 -9.31 -5.31
C LYS A 600 14.92 -8.63 -6.23
N VAL A 601 15.39 -7.73 -7.07
CA VAL A 601 14.61 -7.12 -8.16
C VAL A 601 15.23 -7.44 -9.51
N GLY A 602 14.38 -7.50 -10.54
CA GLY A 602 14.78 -7.67 -11.93
C GLY A 602 13.81 -6.93 -12.84
N ALA A 603 14.19 -6.69 -14.08
CA ALA A 603 13.34 -6.02 -15.05
C ALA A 603 13.55 -6.61 -16.44
N GLY A 604 12.52 -6.45 -17.29
CA GLY A 604 12.70 -6.37 -18.73
C GLY A 604 12.31 -4.98 -19.22
N SER A 605 12.12 -4.80 -20.53
CA SER A 605 11.89 -3.45 -21.09
C SER A 605 10.66 -2.76 -20.50
N TYR A 606 9.54 -3.49 -20.45
CA TYR A 606 8.22 -2.97 -20.05
C TYR A 606 7.53 -3.79 -18.96
N HIS A 607 8.28 -4.66 -18.29
CA HIS A 607 7.78 -5.53 -17.24
C HIS A 607 8.87 -5.71 -16.18
N SER A 608 8.47 -6.18 -15.01
CA SER A 608 9.26 -6.08 -13.80
C SER A 608 9.10 -7.31 -12.94
N PHE A 609 10.12 -7.58 -12.15
CA PHE A 609 10.20 -8.77 -11.34
C PHE A 609 10.70 -8.50 -9.93
N ALA A 610 10.31 -9.39 -9.02
CA ALA A 610 10.92 -9.50 -7.70
C ALA A 610 10.98 -10.96 -7.26
N ILE A 611 11.94 -11.29 -6.41
CA ILE A 611 12.02 -12.59 -5.75
C ILE A 611 11.82 -12.39 -4.25
N ASP A 612 10.95 -13.19 -3.64
CA ASP A 612 10.73 -13.18 -2.20
C ASP A 612 11.79 -14.00 -1.44
N LYS A 613 11.81 -13.86 -0.12
CA LYS A 613 12.71 -14.59 0.79
C LYS A 613 12.61 -16.12 0.69
N ASN A 614 11.51 -16.64 0.14
CA ASN A 614 11.29 -18.07 -0.08
C ASN A 614 11.75 -18.50 -1.49
N GLY A 615 12.41 -17.62 -2.25
CA GLY A 615 12.86 -17.91 -3.61
C GLY A 615 11.75 -17.88 -4.66
N LYS A 616 10.57 -17.32 -4.36
CA LYS A 616 9.44 -17.30 -5.31
C LYS A 616 9.43 -16.05 -6.16
N ALA A 617 9.25 -16.24 -7.46
CA ALA A 617 9.25 -15.19 -8.46
C ALA A 617 7.87 -14.50 -8.55
N LEU A 618 7.92 -13.17 -8.63
CA LEU A 618 6.79 -12.27 -8.81
C LEU A 618 7.02 -11.46 -10.09
N ALA A 619 5.96 -11.13 -10.82
CA ALA A 619 6.00 -10.32 -12.03
C ALA A 619 4.86 -9.30 -12.10
N TRP A 620 5.08 -8.19 -12.81
CA TRP A 620 4.08 -7.21 -13.19
C TRP A 620 4.51 -6.41 -14.43
N GLY A 621 3.58 -5.67 -15.04
CA GLY A 621 3.83 -4.89 -16.26
C GLY A 621 3.25 -5.54 -17.53
N LEU A 622 3.90 -5.29 -18.68
CA LEU A 622 3.47 -5.80 -19.99
C LEU A 622 3.50 -7.33 -20.08
N ASN A 623 2.45 -7.93 -20.66
CA ASN A 623 2.26 -9.37 -20.78
C ASN A 623 1.62 -9.81 -22.12
N THR A 624 1.72 -9.00 -23.17
CA THR A 624 1.16 -9.28 -24.49
C THR A 624 1.58 -10.62 -25.10
N TYR A 625 2.79 -11.09 -24.77
CA TYR A 625 3.35 -12.38 -25.19
C TYR A 625 3.47 -13.40 -24.04
N GLY A 626 2.91 -13.11 -22.86
CA GLY A 626 3.06 -13.97 -21.68
C GLY A 626 4.38 -13.78 -20.93
N GLN A 627 5.14 -12.72 -21.18
CA GLN A 627 6.44 -12.45 -20.55
C GLN A 627 6.38 -12.13 -19.04
N CYS A 628 5.21 -11.98 -18.44
CA CYS A 628 5.07 -11.99 -16.98
C CYS A 628 4.84 -13.41 -16.41
N GLY A 629 4.86 -14.46 -17.26
CA GLY A 629 4.57 -15.83 -16.87
C GLY A 629 3.11 -16.04 -16.45
N ASN A 630 2.21 -15.20 -16.97
CA ASN A 630 0.76 -15.36 -16.88
C ASN A 630 0.24 -15.86 -18.22
N ASP A 631 -0.34 -17.05 -18.21
CA ASP A 631 -0.79 -17.81 -19.37
C ASP A 631 -2.16 -17.36 -19.92
N ASP A 632 -2.85 -16.44 -19.23
CA ASP A 632 -4.13 -15.89 -19.69
C ASP A 632 -3.93 -15.01 -20.94
N PRO A 633 -4.40 -15.45 -22.13
CA PRO A 633 -4.17 -14.72 -23.38
C PRO A 633 -4.93 -13.39 -23.43
N ASN A 634 -5.90 -13.16 -22.52
CA ASN A 634 -6.66 -11.91 -22.46
C ASN A 634 -6.03 -10.88 -21.51
N LYS A 635 -4.89 -11.21 -20.88
CA LYS A 635 -4.16 -10.31 -19.98
C LYS A 635 -2.90 -9.77 -20.63
N ASP A 636 -3.07 -8.70 -21.39
CA ASP A 636 -1.96 -7.96 -21.99
C ASP A 636 -1.11 -7.21 -20.96
N ASN A 637 -1.60 -6.97 -19.74
CA ASN A 637 -0.88 -6.29 -18.67
C ASN A 637 -1.22 -6.90 -17.30
N ILE A 638 -0.25 -6.87 -16.40
CA ILE A 638 -0.37 -7.26 -14.99
C ILE A 638 -0.20 -5.99 -14.13
N PRO A 639 -1.30 -5.37 -13.64
CA PRO A 639 -1.26 -4.02 -13.08
C PRO A 639 -0.62 -3.92 -11.68
N THR A 640 -0.48 -5.05 -10.99
CA THR A 640 0.03 -5.13 -9.62
C THR A 640 0.90 -6.37 -9.50
N VAL A 641 1.87 -6.34 -8.58
CA VAL A 641 2.79 -7.45 -8.31
C VAL A 641 2.05 -8.78 -8.11
N ALA A 642 2.24 -9.75 -9.00
CA ALA A 642 1.57 -11.06 -8.97
C ALA A 642 2.59 -12.22 -8.92
N PRO A 643 2.26 -13.37 -8.31
CA PRO A 643 3.12 -14.56 -8.36
C PRO A 643 3.13 -15.20 -9.74
N ILE A 644 4.30 -15.66 -10.20
CA ILE A 644 4.42 -16.52 -11.39
C ILE A 644 4.03 -17.94 -10.98
N SER A 645 2.74 -18.24 -11.05
CA SER A 645 2.18 -19.48 -10.46
C SER A 645 2.70 -20.76 -11.09
N ALA A 646 3.06 -20.72 -12.38
CA ALA A 646 3.67 -21.83 -13.10
C ALA A 646 5.08 -22.20 -12.59
N LEU A 647 5.72 -21.31 -11.82
CA LEU A 647 7.07 -21.48 -11.28
C LEU A 647 7.09 -21.69 -9.75
N LYS A 648 5.94 -21.92 -9.12
CA LYS A 648 5.80 -22.03 -7.65
C LYS A 648 6.67 -23.14 -7.02
N ASP A 649 6.96 -24.20 -7.78
CA ASP A 649 7.68 -25.38 -7.30
C ASP A 649 9.21 -25.25 -7.45
N HIS A 650 9.70 -24.10 -7.92
CA HIS A 650 11.12 -23.80 -8.08
C HIS A 650 11.55 -22.63 -7.20
N ASP A 651 12.84 -22.59 -6.86
CA ASP A 651 13.46 -21.50 -6.12
C ASP A 651 14.41 -20.73 -7.05
N PHE A 652 14.16 -19.43 -7.22
CA PHE A 652 14.88 -18.58 -8.15
C PHE A 652 16.04 -17.84 -7.50
N ALA A 653 17.11 -17.71 -8.27
CA ALA A 653 18.28 -16.89 -7.96
C ALA A 653 18.26 -15.57 -8.74
N ASP A 654 17.74 -15.58 -9.97
CA ASP A 654 17.61 -14.38 -10.81
C ASP A 654 16.45 -14.50 -11.80
N ILE A 655 15.95 -13.36 -12.26
CA ILE A 655 14.95 -13.28 -13.32
C ILE A 655 15.09 -11.94 -14.04
N GLN A 656 15.24 -12.00 -15.36
CA GLN A 656 15.46 -10.84 -16.21
C GLN A 656 14.64 -11.01 -17.50
N GLY A 657 14.27 -9.89 -18.11
CA GLY A 657 13.51 -9.88 -19.35
C GLY A 657 14.16 -9.03 -20.43
N GLY A 658 13.83 -9.33 -21.67
CA GLY A 658 14.08 -8.43 -22.80
C GLY A 658 12.86 -7.59 -23.10
N GLU A 659 12.65 -7.29 -24.39
CA GLU A 659 11.50 -6.50 -24.81
C GLU A 659 10.18 -7.23 -24.58
N HIS A 660 10.15 -8.50 -24.97
CA HIS A 660 8.95 -9.33 -24.98
C HIS A 660 9.17 -10.76 -24.49
N HIS A 661 10.32 -11.06 -23.88
CA HIS A 661 10.63 -12.38 -23.32
C HIS A 661 11.30 -12.30 -21.95
N THR A 662 11.37 -13.45 -21.29
CA THR A 662 11.90 -13.58 -19.93
C THR A 662 12.68 -14.86 -19.77
N ILE A 663 13.77 -14.75 -19.03
CA ILE A 663 14.64 -15.85 -18.63
C ILE A 663 14.71 -15.86 -17.11
N ALA A 664 14.29 -16.97 -16.51
CA ALA A 664 14.32 -17.18 -15.06
C ALA A 664 15.39 -18.21 -14.70
N LEU A 665 16.31 -17.85 -13.80
CA LEU A 665 17.41 -18.68 -13.32
C LEU A 665 17.09 -19.23 -11.93
N THR A 666 17.06 -20.56 -11.82
CA THR A 666 16.87 -21.24 -10.53
C THR A 666 18.19 -21.34 -9.74
N LYS A 667 18.09 -21.57 -8.42
CA LYS A 667 19.28 -21.70 -7.53
C LYS A 667 20.18 -22.89 -7.87
N ASP A 668 19.63 -23.95 -8.46
CA ASP A 668 20.37 -25.11 -8.94
C ASP A 668 21.03 -24.88 -10.33
N GLY A 669 20.75 -23.74 -10.97
CA GLY A 669 21.40 -23.30 -12.20
C GLY A 669 20.68 -23.71 -13.49
N ASN A 670 19.39 -24.01 -13.43
CA ASN A 670 18.56 -24.25 -14.60
C ASN A 670 17.93 -22.94 -15.10
N LEU A 671 17.65 -22.86 -16.41
CA LEU A 671 17.00 -21.72 -17.03
C LEU A 671 15.61 -22.08 -17.55
N TYR A 672 14.64 -21.19 -17.32
CA TYR A 672 13.30 -21.27 -17.88
C TYR A 672 13.03 -20.04 -18.76
N GLY A 673 12.57 -20.28 -19.99
CA GLY A 673 12.20 -19.24 -20.95
C GLY A 673 10.70 -19.16 -21.19
N PHE A 674 10.17 -17.95 -21.32
CA PHE A 674 8.78 -17.66 -21.70
C PHE A 674 8.64 -16.24 -22.29
N GLY A 675 7.56 -15.99 -23.03
CA GLY A 675 7.31 -14.77 -23.78
C GLY A 675 7.32 -15.00 -25.29
N ARG A 676 7.69 -13.96 -26.04
CA ARG A 676 7.80 -13.98 -27.51
C ARG A 676 8.86 -14.97 -27.97
N SER A 677 8.62 -15.69 -29.06
CA SER A 677 9.46 -16.83 -29.49
C SER A 677 9.87 -16.82 -30.98
N ASP A 678 9.47 -15.82 -31.76
CA ASP A 678 9.73 -15.73 -33.20
C ASP A 678 11.22 -15.54 -33.58
N SER A 679 11.97 -14.75 -32.83
CA SER A 679 13.42 -14.54 -33.05
C SER A 679 14.29 -15.44 -32.16
N HIS A 680 13.76 -16.59 -31.75
CA HIS A 680 14.46 -17.59 -30.95
C HIS A 680 15.01 -17.10 -29.60
N GLN A 681 14.60 -15.94 -29.11
CA GLN A 681 15.10 -15.34 -27.86
C GLN A 681 14.88 -16.20 -26.59
N LEU A 682 14.07 -17.25 -26.67
CA LEU A 682 13.86 -18.23 -25.60
C LEU A 682 14.87 -19.39 -25.59
N GLY A 683 15.59 -19.64 -26.69
CA GLY A 683 16.60 -20.71 -26.76
C GLY A 683 16.06 -22.14 -26.75
N LEU A 684 14.75 -22.31 -27.00
CA LEU A 684 14.08 -23.61 -26.89
C LEU A 684 14.24 -24.51 -28.12
N GLY A 685 14.70 -23.96 -29.25
CA GLY A 685 14.78 -24.70 -30.51
C GLY A 685 13.49 -24.81 -31.31
N TYR A 686 12.41 -24.23 -30.79
CA TYR A 686 11.10 -24.20 -31.44
C TYR A 686 10.41 -22.89 -31.08
N THR A 687 9.43 -22.49 -31.90
CA THR A 687 8.83 -21.15 -31.83
C THR A 687 7.37 -21.16 -31.37
N GLU A 688 6.78 -22.31 -31.06
CA GLU A 688 5.36 -22.46 -30.71
C GLU A 688 5.17 -23.44 -29.55
N GLU A 689 4.11 -23.29 -28.75
CA GLU A 689 3.81 -24.23 -27.66
C GLU A 689 3.40 -25.62 -28.20
N PRO A 690 4.04 -26.71 -27.75
CA PRO A 690 3.66 -28.05 -28.16
C PRO A 690 2.20 -28.37 -27.77
N GLY A 691 1.36 -28.72 -28.75
CA GLY A 691 -0.02 -29.15 -28.51
C GLY A 691 -1.10 -28.07 -28.64
N LEU A 692 -0.74 -26.84 -29.05
CA LEU A 692 -1.69 -25.78 -29.40
C LEU A 692 -1.66 -25.54 -30.91
N GLU A 693 -2.40 -26.34 -31.68
CA GLU A 693 -2.66 -26.07 -33.10
C GLU A 693 -3.81 -25.05 -33.22
N ASP A 694 -3.56 -23.74 -33.03
CA ASP A 694 -4.52 -22.74 -33.54
C ASP A 694 -3.93 -21.35 -33.91
N SER A 695 -3.81 -21.17 -35.23
CA SER A 695 -4.09 -20.04 -36.13
C SER A 695 -4.12 -18.56 -35.68
N SER A 696 -2.97 -17.99 -35.29
CA SER A 696 -2.68 -16.63 -35.79
C SER A 696 -1.22 -16.49 -36.20
N SER A 697 -1.00 -16.29 -37.49
CA SER A 697 0.33 -16.19 -38.13
C SER A 697 1.20 -15.02 -37.65
N HIS A 698 0.75 -14.23 -36.68
CA HIS A 698 1.34 -12.93 -36.35
C HIS A 698 1.91 -12.82 -34.92
N LYS A 699 1.68 -13.78 -34.02
CA LYS A 699 2.24 -13.74 -32.65
C LYS A 699 2.69 -15.12 -32.18
N LYS A 700 3.97 -15.43 -32.40
CA LYS A 700 4.61 -16.63 -31.82
C LYS A 700 5.04 -16.35 -30.40
N ALA A 701 4.51 -17.12 -29.44
CA ALA A 701 4.79 -16.99 -28.03
C ALA A 701 4.78 -18.36 -27.33
N ILE A 702 5.56 -18.47 -26.26
CA ILE A 702 5.53 -19.56 -25.28
C ILE A 702 5.22 -18.92 -23.93
N ARG A 703 3.96 -18.97 -23.51
CA ARG A 703 3.46 -18.27 -22.33
C ARG A 703 3.76 -19.05 -21.04
N HIS A 704 3.81 -20.38 -21.14
CA HIS A 704 4.21 -21.22 -20.02
C HIS A 704 5.75 -21.20 -19.85
N PRO A 705 6.28 -20.88 -18.66
CA PRO A 705 7.70 -21.02 -18.35
C PRO A 705 8.24 -22.42 -18.67
N THR A 706 9.20 -22.50 -19.59
CA THR A 706 9.67 -23.78 -20.14
C THR A 706 11.17 -23.94 -19.95
N LEU A 707 11.60 -25.12 -19.47
CA LEU A 707 13.01 -25.45 -19.24
C LEU A 707 13.81 -25.37 -20.54
N ILE A 708 14.92 -24.64 -20.54
CA ILE A 708 15.85 -24.54 -21.67
C ILE A 708 16.81 -25.74 -21.63
N PRO A 709 16.79 -26.62 -22.64
CA PRO A 709 17.59 -27.85 -22.60
C PRO A 709 19.05 -27.61 -22.99
N GLY A 710 19.94 -28.53 -22.58
CA GLY A 710 21.31 -28.63 -23.11
C GLY A 710 22.33 -27.64 -22.54
N LEU A 711 21.98 -26.92 -21.47
CA LEU A 711 22.90 -26.02 -20.76
C LEU A 711 23.55 -26.69 -19.54
N PRO A 712 24.81 -26.35 -19.21
CA PRO A 712 25.41 -26.67 -17.92
C PRO A 712 24.77 -25.84 -16.80
N SER A 713 25.21 -26.04 -15.54
CA SER A 713 24.73 -25.23 -14.42
C SER A 713 25.11 -23.76 -14.60
N ILE A 714 24.11 -22.91 -14.73
CA ILE A 714 24.25 -21.47 -14.97
C ILE A 714 24.45 -20.72 -13.65
N GLN A 715 25.35 -19.73 -13.68
CA GLN A 715 25.68 -18.85 -12.56
C GLN A 715 24.94 -17.51 -12.65
N SER A 716 24.87 -16.91 -13.84
CA SER A 716 24.23 -15.61 -14.05
C SER A 716 23.71 -15.47 -15.47
N ILE A 717 22.73 -14.60 -15.65
CA ILE A 717 22.12 -14.28 -16.94
C ILE A 717 22.20 -12.78 -17.23
N SER A 718 22.18 -12.42 -18.51
CA SER A 718 21.87 -11.07 -18.97
C SER A 718 21.01 -11.16 -20.22
N VAL A 719 19.89 -10.44 -20.20
CA VAL A 719 18.87 -10.50 -21.27
C VAL A 719 18.83 -9.14 -21.95
N GLY A 720 19.18 -9.11 -23.23
CA GLY A 720 19.12 -7.90 -24.06
C GLY A 720 17.75 -7.73 -24.68
N GLY A 721 17.63 -6.80 -25.64
CA GLY A 721 16.35 -6.52 -26.31
C GLY A 721 15.70 -7.78 -26.88
N ASN A 722 16.44 -8.54 -27.69
CA ASN A 722 15.97 -9.75 -28.38
C ASN A 722 16.99 -10.91 -28.38
N HIS A 723 18.00 -10.88 -27.51
CA HIS A 723 18.99 -11.95 -27.33
C HIS A 723 19.30 -12.18 -25.85
N THR A 724 19.91 -13.31 -25.54
CA THR A 724 20.26 -13.69 -24.16
C THR A 724 21.70 -14.18 -24.08
N LEU A 725 22.38 -13.84 -22.98
CA LEU A 725 23.66 -14.41 -22.56
C LEU A 725 23.48 -15.15 -21.23
N ALA A 726 24.01 -16.37 -21.14
CA ALA A 726 24.08 -17.16 -19.92
C ALA A 726 25.53 -17.53 -19.60
N LEU A 727 25.98 -17.21 -18.40
CA LEU A 727 27.32 -17.54 -17.89
C LEU A 727 27.24 -18.80 -17.03
N SER A 728 27.95 -19.86 -17.41
CA SER A 728 28.04 -21.10 -16.64
C SER A 728 28.94 -20.94 -15.41
N LYS A 729 28.78 -21.84 -14.43
CA LYS A 729 29.69 -21.92 -13.27
C LYS A 729 31.14 -22.27 -13.65
N ASP A 730 31.35 -22.83 -14.84
CA ASP A 730 32.69 -23.12 -15.38
C ASP A 730 33.33 -21.88 -16.05
N GLY A 731 32.55 -20.81 -16.22
CA GLY A 731 33.00 -19.55 -16.83
C GLY A 731 32.90 -19.53 -18.35
N ASP A 732 32.09 -20.41 -18.92
CA ASP A 732 31.71 -20.39 -20.33
C ASP A 732 30.45 -19.53 -20.54
N VAL A 733 30.36 -18.84 -21.67
CA VAL A 733 29.16 -18.09 -22.05
C VAL A 733 28.41 -18.80 -23.17
N TYR A 734 27.09 -18.84 -23.04
CA TYR A 734 26.17 -19.31 -24.06
C TYR A 734 25.30 -18.14 -24.52
N ALA A 735 25.14 -17.98 -25.82
CA ALA A 735 24.34 -16.91 -26.42
C ALA A 735 23.28 -17.49 -27.37
N TRP A 736 22.11 -16.85 -27.42
CA TRP A 736 21.04 -17.19 -28.36
C TRP A 736 20.07 -16.03 -28.60
N GLY A 737 19.20 -16.18 -29.61
CA GLY A 737 18.20 -15.17 -29.99
C GLY A 737 18.51 -14.49 -31.32
N PHE A 738 18.08 -13.24 -31.45
CA PHE A 738 18.19 -12.47 -32.69
C PHE A 738 19.65 -12.29 -33.13
N GLY A 739 19.96 -12.65 -34.37
CA GLY A 739 21.33 -12.80 -34.86
C GLY A 739 21.83 -11.74 -35.83
N GLU A 740 20.94 -10.99 -36.49
CA GLU A 740 21.34 -10.00 -37.51
C GLU A 740 22.25 -8.90 -36.95
N MET A 741 22.09 -8.56 -35.66
CA MET A 741 22.92 -7.56 -34.97
C MET A 741 24.24 -8.13 -34.45
N LEU A 742 24.54 -9.41 -34.68
CA LEU A 742 25.76 -10.08 -34.21
C LEU A 742 25.95 -10.07 -32.68
N ALA A 743 24.91 -9.71 -31.92
CA ALA A 743 24.95 -9.58 -30.47
C ALA A 743 25.16 -10.93 -29.75
N CYS A 744 25.03 -12.05 -30.46
CA CYS A 744 25.39 -13.39 -29.99
C CYS A 744 26.89 -13.74 -30.13
N GLY A 745 27.66 -12.97 -30.90
CA GLY A 745 29.13 -13.10 -30.99
C GLY A 745 29.66 -14.39 -31.63
N ASN A 746 28.80 -15.13 -32.35
CA ASN A 746 29.15 -16.42 -32.97
C ASN A 746 29.78 -16.28 -34.37
N GLY A 747 29.84 -15.08 -34.93
CA GLY A 747 30.36 -14.82 -36.27
C GLY A 747 29.32 -14.79 -37.39
N LEU A 748 28.05 -15.08 -37.10
CA LEU A 748 26.99 -15.29 -38.09
C LEU A 748 25.84 -14.28 -37.91
N GLU A 749 25.32 -13.76 -39.02
CA GLU A 749 24.19 -12.82 -39.07
C GLU A 749 22.86 -13.58 -39.23
N VAL A 750 22.69 -14.63 -38.43
CA VAL A 750 21.47 -15.46 -38.42
C VAL A 750 21.08 -15.76 -36.99
N ASP A 751 19.77 -15.85 -36.77
CA ASP A 751 19.23 -16.14 -35.45
C ASP A 751 19.80 -17.45 -34.88
N VAL A 752 20.10 -17.40 -33.59
CA VAL A 752 20.69 -18.52 -32.86
C VAL A 752 19.58 -19.24 -32.12
N GLU A 753 19.13 -20.34 -32.71
CA GLU A 753 17.94 -21.09 -32.31
C GLU A 753 17.99 -21.67 -30.88
N LYS A 754 19.20 -22.08 -30.48
CA LYS A 754 19.50 -22.78 -29.22
C LYS A 754 20.77 -22.19 -28.61
N PRO A 755 20.95 -22.25 -27.28
CA PRO A 755 22.14 -21.74 -26.61
C PRO A 755 23.43 -22.26 -27.25
N LEU A 756 24.21 -21.33 -27.81
CA LEU A 756 25.47 -21.62 -28.47
C LEU A 756 26.62 -21.12 -27.63
N LYS A 757 27.60 -21.99 -27.34
CA LYS A 757 28.81 -21.60 -26.61
C LYS A 757 29.59 -20.55 -27.41
N LEU A 758 29.82 -19.40 -26.78
CA LEU A 758 30.61 -18.31 -27.32
C LEU A 758 32.08 -18.73 -27.44
N THR A 759 32.68 -18.48 -28.60
CA THR A 759 34.09 -18.82 -28.89
C THR A 759 34.80 -17.68 -29.59
N GLY A 760 36.10 -17.53 -29.36
CA GLY A 760 36.91 -16.54 -30.06
C GLY A 760 38.37 -16.57 -29.62
N GLN A 761 39.28 -16.29 -30.56
CA GLN A 761 40.73 -16.34 -30.31
C GLN A 761 41.15 -15.44 -29.12
N GLN A 762 40.49 -14.30 -28.93
CA GLN A 762 40.88 -13.36 -27.87
C GLN A 762 40.38 -13.73 -26.47
N ILE A 763 39.46 -14.71 -26.37
CA ILE A 763 38.87 -15.21 -25.11
C ILE A 763 39.17 -16.70 -24.91
N GLU A 764 39.93 -17.31 -25.80
CA GLU A 764 40.29 -18.71 -25.74
C GLU A 764 41.13 -19.01 -24.49
N ASN A 765 40.80 -20.10 -23.80
CA ASN A 765 41.41 -20.50 -22.53
C ASN A 765 41.39 -19.38 -21.49
N ARG A 766 40.27 -18.65 -21.38
CA ARG A 766 40.06 -17.67 -20.31
C ARG A 766 38.66 -17.82 -19.74
N ARG A 767 38.55 -17.57 -18.45
CA ARG A 767 37.28 -17.62 -17.73
C ARG A 767 36.50 -16.32 -17.95
N ILE A 768 35.23 -16.40 -18.31
CA ILE A 768 34.34 -15.23 -18.33
C ILE A 768 33.79 -15.00 -16.92
N LEU A 769 33.79 -13.74 -16.48
CA LEU A 769 33.44 -13.31 -15.13
C LEU A 769 32.05 -12.66 -15.08
N LYS A 770 31.68 -11.90 -16.10
CA LYS A 770 30.39 -11.18 -16.22
C LYS A 770 29.93 -11.11 -17.67
N VAL A 771 28.62 -11.01 -17.84
CA VAL A 771 27.95 -10.80 -19.13
C VAL A 771 26.96 -9.64 -19.00
N ALA A 772 26.87 -8.81 -20.03
CA ALA A 772 25.88 -7.74 -20.16
C ALA A 772 25.39 -7.67 -21.62
N ALA A 773 24.09 -7.75 -21.82
CA ALA A 773 23.44 -7.72 -23.12
C ALA A 773 22.66 -6.40 -23.26
N GLY A 774 22.94 -5.63 -24.32
CA GLY A 774 22.25 -4.38 -24.62
C GLY A 774 21.13 -4.54 -25.63
N GLY A 775 20.81 -3.47 -26.36
CA GLY A 775 19.82 -3.51 -27.44
C GLY A 775 20.28 -4.33 -28.65
N GLN A 776 21.52 -4.09 -29.11
CA GLN A 776 22.07 -4.67 -30.34
C GLN A 776 23.53 -5.14 -30.20
N HIS A 777 24.08 -5.05 -29.00
CA HIS A 777 25.46 -5.41 -28.69
C HIS A 777 25.52 -6.17 -27.37
N SER A 778 26.72 -6.69 -27.09
CA SER A 778 27.02 -7.43 -25.88
C SER A 778 28.40 -7.03 -25.37
N VAL A 779 28.52 -7.02 -24.04
CA VAL A 779 29.75 -6.75 -23.31
C VAL A 779 30.02 -7.92 -22.37
N ILE A 780 31.26 -8.38 -22.32
CA ILE A 780 31.69 -9.42 -21.37
C ILE A 780 32.94 -9.01 -20.64
N LEU A 781 33.06 -9.43 -19.39
CA LEU A 781 34.25 -9.25 -18.57
C LEU A 781 34.99 -10.58 -18.50
N VAL A 782 36.24 -10.61 -18.94
CA VAL A 782 37.05 -11.83 -19.06
C VAL A 782 38.21 -11.77 -18.08
N SER A 783 38.58 -12.89 -17.47
CA SER A 783 39.72 -12.97 -16.55
C SER A 783 41.02 -12.48 -17.19
N LYS A 784 41.88 -11.84 -16.39
CA LYS A 784 43.22 -11.44 -16.82
C LYS A 784 44.14 -12.66 -17.00
N GLU A 785 43.95 -13.67 -16.17
CA GLU A 785 44.67 -14.94 -16.19
C GLU A 785 43.97 -15.96 -17.09
N GLN A 786 44.75 -16.86 -17.70
CA GLN A 786 44.27 -17.99 -18.50
C GLN A 786 43.87 -19.16 -17.61
#